data_AF-A0A9W9DHU2-F1
#
_entry.id   AF-A0A9W9DHU2-F1
#
_cell.length_a   1.000
_cell.length_b   1.000
_cell.length_c   1.000
_cell.angle_alpha   90.00
_cell.angle_beta   90.00
_cell.angle_gamma   90.00
#
_symmetry.space_group_name_H-M   'P 1'
#
loop_
_entity.id
_entity.type
_entity.pdbx_description
1 polymer ?
#
loop_
_entity_poly.entity_id
_entity_poly.type
_entity_poly.pdbx_seq_one_letter_code
_entity_poly.pdbx_strand_id
1 'polypeptide(L)'
;MSTRPKQAPRMARPAARYWAGKAPKNIVGADSDTEDEEEQPQTEEEGDVNIGGEQEIIQDRDEDEDEDMPMKKQGLKSKSMNIALRDVDISTDGKVIVAGRRESGKTVLEEDEESEDESEEDIESKVKQEESEEDSSEYESDSEEEQKPKLQFRPVFVAKRNRETIAEREQMAEDTEEALKRKEMELEERRKQSHDLVAESIRRELAEKEKEEQVPDVDDTDGLDPAGEFEAWRLRELARIKKEKEEEIRREQEREEIERRRAMPEEQRLKEDLERAQKLRDEKPKGQQKFLQKYWHKGAFHQDTEILKRHDFTEATESTMDVSLLPKVMQVKNFGKRSRTKYTHLLDQDTTIATGGFGGTAPVKAGGKSTEAGGCFLCGGPHMKKVLIHWNSMPRAVKVAVVGTGLAGLSAAYLLSGSSTEVDFEVHSSTLGMDSSSITLPIPGKEQKWRIDVPMRSFQSGYYDTLISLYKHLGISFRKTDFSYSFSRLIPETVYASRKITTDVIYNGNSGIAGMSIPSSMGLNEKVLSSIHAAASGAYAYGIFTLMCFKLLILYIRVLFLSIPIFRPQGVEEMTFRTWSASTTPRGFIAQCTMLDLAWVEFTQDLLVPLFSAVCTAPESNVYDHPVEEFLDYIWLTLGYHHYVALNGVQEVVSKLIAGVQHVHLSSPISSIQMNPDDPTTSSIHVSTGSRVQIHTGFHHIIFATQAVRAVPLLESFVSSLPPHAKAKRRAVEEQIACLRQFTYCSTLVINHTDSSLMPDNIEDKRDLNLISLDRDAPSIVTDVQKVNSSETEVEDSWSLRCLPPSYTMATHVLTPPEGYPAHLPTIYQTTNPIIEPRESRILSVATLERAVLTVQSKRALKCLNVRYSRKWWHAASRGKSGLGPLQGARRGNELKQTPGIWICGSFAYSGIPLLEGCVVSAKNVVEQGIWKSEGVRGHIPW
;
A
#
# COMPACT_ATOMS: atom_id res chain seq x y z
N MET A 1 -36.12 -64.75 17.96
CA MET A 1 -34.96 -64.38 18.81
C MET A 1 -33.71 -64.62 17.96
N SER A 2 -32.69 -63.75 17.92
CA SER A 2 -32.41 -62.55 18.73
C SER A 2 -32.33 -61.25 17.89
N THR A 3 -32.25 -60.10 18.55
CA THR A 3 -32.28 -58.74 17.97
C THR A 3 -30.93 -58.27 17.41
N ARG A 4 -30.94 -57.55 16.29
CA ARG A 4 -29.79 -56.75 15.82
C ARG A 4 -29.77 -55.37 16.51
N PRO A 5 -28.59 -54.76 16.75
CA PRO A 5 -28.50 -53.43 17.36
C PRO A 5 -28.93 -52.31 16.40
N LYS A 6 -29.45 -51.21 16.95
CA LYS A 6 -29.69 -49.97 16.20
C LYS A 6 -28.36 -49.26 15.88
N GLN A 7 -28.25 -48.64 14.71
CA GLN A 7 -27.15 -47.73 14.41
C GLN A 7 -27.36 -46.38 15.11
N ALA A 8 -26.27 -45.69 15.46
CA ALA A 8 -26.32 -44.33 15.98
C ALA A 8 -26.73 -43.33 14.87
N PRO A 9 -27.39 -42.21 15.21
CA PRO A 9 -27.67 -41.15 14.25
C PRO A 9 -26.39 -40.57 13.66
N ARG A 10 -26.40 -40.21 12.37
CA ARG A 10 -25.28 -39.51 11.73
C ARG A 10 -25.22 -38.07 12.25
N MET A 11 -24.02 -37.62 12.64
CA MET A 11 -23.77 -36.20 12.88
C MET A 11 -24.05 -35.37 11.62
N ALA A 12 -24.64 -34.19 11.81
CA ALA A 12 -24.82 -33.23 10.72
C ALA A 12 -23.46 -32.81 10.12
N ARG A 13 -23.42 -32.55 8.81
CA ARG A 13 -22.22 -32.03 8.15
C ARG A 13 -22.11 -30.53 8.44
N PRO A 14 -20.95 -30.01 8.89
CA PRO A 14 -20.80 -28.57 9.11
C PRO A 14 -20.97 -27.79 7.80
N ALA A 15 -21.57 -26.60 7.88
CA ALA A 15 -21.78 -25.73 6.73
C ALA A 15 -20.45 -25.34 6.06
N ALA A 16 -20.45 -25.26 4.73
CA ALA A 16 -19.26 -24.88 3.98
C ALA A 16 -18.96 -23.38 4.17
N ARG A 17 -17.72 -23.04 4.55
CA ARG A 17 -17.29 -21.65 4.72
C ARG A 17 -17.37 -20.88 3.40
N TYR A 18 -17.99 -19.71 3.45
CA TYR A 18 -18.08 -18.75 2.35
C TYR A 18 -16.72 -18.12 2.03
N TRP A 19 -16.50 -17.81 0.75
CA TRP A 19 -15.37 -17.00 0.26
C TRP A 19 -15.93 -15.80 -0.50
N ALA A 20 -15.41 -14.60 -0.22
CA ALA A 20 -15.82 -13.38 -0.88
C ALA A 20 -15.69 -13.48 -2.41
N GLY A 21 -16.73 -13.05 -3.14
CA GLY A 21 -16.76 -13.01 -4.60
C GLY A 21 -17.34 -14.26 -5.30
N LYS A 22 -17.88 -15.24 -4.58
CA LYS A 22 -18.65 -16.37 -5.17
C LYS A 22 -19.99 -16.55 -4.47
N ALA A 23 -21.08 -16.60 -5.24
CA ALA A 23 -22.42 -16.86 -4.71
C ALA A 23 -22.50 -18.26 -4.03
N PRO A 24 -23.30 -18.41 -2.96
CA PRO A 24 -23.51 -19.70 -2.31
C PRO A 24 -24.24 -20.68 -3.25
N LYS A 25 -23.84 -21.96 -3.24
CA LYS A 25 -24.29 -22.96 -4.23
C LYS A 25 -25.69 -23.55 -4.01
N ASN A 26 -26.36 -23.23 -2.90
CA ASN A 26 -27.61 -23.88 -2.50
C ASN A 26 -28.78 -22.90 -2.52
N ILE A 27 -29.31 -22.63 -3.72
CA ILE A 27 -30.70 -22.18 -3.91
C ILE A 27 -31.29 -23.10 -4.99
N VAL A 28 -32.12 -24.04 -4.57
CA VAL A 28 -32.99 -24.84 -5.43
C VAL A 28 -34.41 -24.47 -5.01
N GLY A 29 -35.20 -23.94 -5.94
CA GLY A 29 -36.60 -23.64 -5.71
C GLY A 29 -37.47 -24.88 -5.93
N ALA A 30 -38.49 -25.02 -5.09
CA ALA A 30 -39.51 -26.06 -5.07
C ALA A 30 -40.85 -25.34 -4.76
N ASP A 31 -42.01 -25.65 -5.35
CA ASP A 31 -42.33 -26.65 -6.37
C ASP A 31 -43.39 -26.11 -7.36
N SER A 32 -43.71 -26.89 -8.40
CA SER A 32 -44.92 -26.73 -9.22
C SER A 32 -45.26 -28.09 -9.84
N ASP A 33 -46.19 -28.82 -9.24
CA ASP A 33 -46.51 -30.21 -9.60
C ASP A 33 -47.00 -30.37 -11.05
N THR A 34 -46.52 -31.41 -11.72
CA THR A 34 -47.34 -32.17 -12.71
C THR A 34 -46.77 -33.58 -12.86
N GLU A 35 -47.62 -34.59 -12.66
CA GLU A 35 -47.39 -35.99 -13.04
C GLU A 35 -47.42 -36.07 -14.60
N ASP A 36 -46.79 -37.02 -15.31
CA ASP A 36 -46.52 -38.42 -14.95
C ASP A 36 -45.42 -39.08 -15.84
N GLU A 37 -45.04 -40.33 -15.48
CA GLU A 37 -44.31 -41.37 -16.26
C GLU A 37 -42.81 -41.22 -16.66
N GLU A 38 -42.23 -42.36 -17.12
CA GLU A 38 -40.82 -42.74 -17.00
C GLU A 38 -39.96 -42.56 -18.28
N GLU A 39 -38.67 -42.19 -18.14
CA GLU A 39 -37.53 -42.91 -18.76
C GLU A 39 -36.16 -42.43 -18.23
N GLN A 40 -35.11 -43.26 -18.34
CA GLN A 40 -33.71 -42.88 -18.08
C GLN A 40 -33.00 -42.47 -19.38
N PRO A 41 -32.04 -41.53 -19.33
CA PRO A 41 -30.74 -41.86 -19.93
C PRO A 41 -29.51 -41.37 -19.15
N GLN A 42 -28.35 -41.81 -19.65
CA GLN A 42 -27.02 -41.70 -19.04
C GLN A 42 -26.37 -40.31 -19.21
N THR A 43 -25.28 -40.09 -18.46
CA THR A 43 -24.34 -38.97 -18.64
C THR A 43 -23.16 -39.37 -19.54
N GLU A 44 -22.92 -38.62 -20.63
CA GLU A 44 -21.67 -38.48 -21.39
C GLU A 44 -21.75 -37.08 -22.05
N GLU A 45 -20.83 -36.16 -21.78
CA GLU A 45 -19.57 -35.88 -22.50
C GLU A 45 -19.72 -35.23 -23.89
N GLU A 46 -19.67 -33.90 -23.93
CA GLU A 46 -19.12 -33.09 -25.03
C GLU A 46 -18.33 -31.91 -24.39
N GLY A 47 -17.27 -31.35 -24.99
CA GLY A 47 -16.64 -31.70 -26.27
C GLY A 47 -15.85 -30.50 -26.82
N ASP A 48 -14.63 -30.27 -26.32
CA ASP A 48 -13.86 -29.04 -26.56
C ASP A 48 -12.93 -29.14 -27.78
N VAL A 49 -13.14 -28.32 -28.83
CA VAL A 49 -12.25 -28.25 -30.02
C VAL A 49 -12.19 -26.82 -30.62
N ASN A 50 -11.03 -26.19 -30.46
CA ASN A 50 -10.31 -25.22 -31.31
C ASN A 50 -11.05 -24.16 -32.16
N ILE A 51 -10.48 -22.95 -32.17
CA ILE A 51 -9.83 -22.37 -33.37
C ILE A 51 -8.81 -21.29 -32.94
N GLY A 52 -7.71 -21.18 -33.69
CA GLY A 52 -6.76 -20.06 -33.66
C GLY A 52 -6.02 -19.97 -35.00
N GLY A 53 -5.20 -18.92 -35.20
CA GLY A 53 -4.25 -18.84 -36.32
C GLY A 53 -4.53 -17.78 -37.41
N GLU A 54 -4.04 -16.57 -37.15
CA GLU A 54 -3.21 -15.72 -38.05
C GLU A 54 -3.60 -15.26 -39.48
N GLN A 55 -2.88 -14.19 -39.87
CA GLN A 55 -2.42 -13.76 -41.21
C GLN A 55 -3.26 -12.81 -42.11
N GLU A 56 -2.71 -11.59 -42.21
CA GLU A 56 -2.49 -10.70 -43.38
C GLU A 56 -3.32 -10.84 -44.66
N ILE A 57 -3.77 -9.69 -45.22
CA ILE A 57 -3.22 -9.13 -46.49
C ILE A 57 -3.78 -7.71 -46.80
N ILE A 58 -3.11 -7.03 -47.73
CA ILE A 58 -3.16 -5.60 -48.08
C ILE A 58 -4.11 -5.31 -49.27
N GLN A 59 -4.57 -4.05 -49.35
CA GLN A 59 -4.92 -3.23 -50.57
C GLN A 59 -6.38 -2.96 -51.04
N ASP A 60 -6.56 -1.65 -51.33
CA ASP A 60 -7.31 -0.98 -52.41
C ASP A 60 -8.85 -0.76 -52.42
N ARG A 61 -9.20 0.51 -52.18
CA ARG A 61 -9.97 1.46 -53.06
C ARG A 61 -11.50 1.64 -53.02
N ASP A 62 -11.85 2.87 -52.60
CA ASP A 62 -12.63 3.91 -53.32
C ASP A 62 -14.17 3.80 -53.55
N GLU A 63 -14.78 4.99 -53.74
CA GLU A 63 -16.14 5.33 -54.27
C GLU A 63 -17.40 5.24 -53.36
N ASP A 64 -17.56 6.29 -52.53
CA ASP A 64 -18.59 7.35 -52.62
C ASP A 64 -20.12 7.21 -52.29
N GLU A 65 -20.68 8.40 -51.96
CA GLU A 65 -22.07 8.93 -51.96
C GLU A 65 -23.18 8.47 -50.96
N ASP A 66 -23.49 9.40 -50.03
CA ASP A 66 -24.80 10.00 -49.67
C ASP A 66 -26.14 9.25 -49.85
N GLU A 67 -26.97 9.23 -48.79
CA GLU A 67 -28.22 10.02 -48.72
C GLU A 67 -28.83 10.07 -47.28
N ASP A 68 -29.86 10.91 -47.06
CA ASP A 68 -30.41 11.30 -45.75
C ASP A 68 -31.92 10.92 -45.60
N MET A 69 -32.51 11.19 -44.43
CA MET A 69 -33.96 11.29 -44.16
C MET A 69 -34.78 9.96 -44.00
N PRO A 70 -35.99 9.97 -43.36
CA PRO A 70 -36.23 9.02 -42.26
C PRO A 70 -37.58 8.27 -42.27
N MET A 71 -37.77 7.31 -41.34
CA MET A 71 -39.11 6.83 -40.95
C MET A 71 -39.29 6.43 -39.47
N LYS A 72 -40.55 6.21 -39.04
CA LYS A 72 -40.97 6.11 -37.63
C LYS A 72 -41.43 4.71 -37.22
N LYS A 73 -41.01 4.31 -36.00
CA LYS A 73 -41.73 3.49 -34.98
C LYS A 73 -42.45 2.19 -35.41
N GLN A 74 -41.89 1.07 -34.97
CA GLN A 74 -42.53 0.06 -34.07
C GLN A 74 -41.48 -0.98 -33.64
N GLY A 75 -41.56 -1.66 -32.49
CA GLY A 75 -42.56 -1.50 -31.43
C GLY A 75 -42.67 -2.66 -30.42
N LEU A 76 -41.58 -3.10 -29.78
CA LEU A 76 -41.59 -4.16 -28.76
C LEU A 76 -40.86 -3.73 -27.47
N LYS A 77 -41.42 -4.08 -26.30
CA LYS A 77 -40.89 -3.71 -24.98
C LYS A 77 -40.47 -4.96 -24.19
N SER A 78 -39.18 -5.14 -23.95
CA SER A 78 -38.70 -5.84 -22.76
C SER A 78 -38.50 -4.79 -21.64
N LYS A 79 -39.07 -5.03 -20.46
CA LYS A 79 -38.79 -4.21 -19.27
C LYS A 79 -37.61 -4.83 -18.53
N SER A 80 -36.42 -4.26 -18.67
CA SER A 80 -35.36 -4.47 -17.67
C SER A 80 -35.69 -3.65 -16.42
N MET A 81 -35.80 -4.32 -15.27
CA MET A 81 -35.95 -3.65 -13.97
C MET A 81 -34.58 -3.19 -13.45
N ASN A 82 -34.17 -2.00 -13.85
CA ASN A 82 -33.02 -1.32 -13.25
C ASN A 82 -33.40 -0.80 -11.85
N ILE A 83 -33.29 -1.65 -10.84
CA ILE A 83 -33.40 -1.24 -9.43
C ILE A 83 -32.11 -0.51 -9.06
N ALA A 84 -32.15 0.81 -9.01
CA ALA A 84 -31.06 1.61 -8.45
C ALA A 84 -31.12 1.55 -6.92
N LEU A 85 -30.01 1.19 -6.25
CA LEU A 85 -29.91 1.09 -4.79
C LEU A 85 -30.03 2.42 -4.01
N ARG A 86 -30.59 3.48 -4.62
CA ARG A 86 -30.83 4.77 -3.93
C ARG A 86 -32.06 4.75 -3.03
N ASP A 87 -33.00 3.84 -3.28
CA ASP A 87 -34.31 3.81 -2.61
C ASP A 87 -34.43 2.62 -1.62
N VAL A 88 -33.38 2.38 -0.83
CA VAL A 88 -33.32 1.31 0.19
C VAL A 88 -32.98 1.91 1.56
N ASP A 89 -34.01 2.10 2.38
CA ASP A 89 -33.87 2.53 3.77
C ASP A 89 -34.11 1.36 4.74
N ILE A 90 -33.54 1.50 5.94
CA ILE A 90 -33.69 0.55 7.04
C ILE A 90 -34.40 1.29 8.17
N SER A 91 -35.58 0.81 8.58
CA SER A 91 -36.32 1.40 9.71
C SER A 91 -35.54 1.25 11.02
N THR A 92 -35.87 2.07 12.02
CA THR A 92 -35.47 1.85 13.42
C THR A 92 -35.78 0.44 13.90
N ASP A 93 -36.88 -0.13 13.39
CA ASP A 93 -37.46 -1.41 13.78
C ASP A 93 -36.88 -2.59 12.94
N GLY A 94 -35.63 -2.44 12.46
CA GLY A 94 -34.85 -3.45 11.72
C GLY A 94 -35.33 -3.75 10.28
N LYS A 95 -36.55 -3.36 9.91
CA LYS A 95 -37.20 -3.74 8.66
C LYS A 95 -36.70 -2.91 7.47
N VAL A 96 -36.32 -3.59 6.39
CA VAL A 96 -35.82 -2.99 5.14
C VAL A 96 -37.01 -2.52 4.29
N ILE A 97 -36.94 -1.30 3.77
CA ILE A 97 -37.97 -0.68 2.92
C ILE A 97 -37.35 -0.37 1.56
N VAL A 98 -37.87 -1.00 0.51
CA VAL A 98 -37.45 -0.74 -0.88
C VAL A 98 -38.54 0.04 -1.61
N ALA A 99 -38.18 1.21 -2.15
CA ALA A 99 -39.04 2.07 -2.97
C ALA A 99 -40.48 2.29 -2.40
N GLY A 100 -40.59 2.43 -1.08
CA GLY A 100 -41.86 2.73 -0.40
C GLY A 100 -42.87 1.58 -0.29
N ARG A 101 -42.48 0.34 -0.61
CA ARG A 101 -43.34 -0.85 -0.40
C ARG A 101 -42.71 -1.78 0.64
N ARG A 102 -43.49 -2.18 1.65
CA ARG A 102 -43.12 -3.24 2.59
C ARG A 102 -43.20 -4.59 1.88
N GLU A 103 -42.15 -5.41 1.96
CA GLU A 103 -42.25 -6.83 1.60
C GLU A 103 -42.86 -7.59 2.78
N SER A 104 -43.96 -8.31 2.54
CA SER A 104 -44.71 -9.06 3.55
C SER A 104 -44.32 -10.54 3.54
N GLY A 105 -43.13 -10.84 4.05
CA GLY A 105 -42.72 -12.21 4.37
C GLY A 105 -43.25 -12.64 5.74
N LYS A 106 -44.54 -13.00 5.85
CA LYS A 106 -45.12 -13.56 7.08
C LYS A 106 -45.02 -15.09 7.04
N THR A 107 -44.33 -15.68 8.01
CA THR A 107 -44.27 -17.14 8.21
C THR A 107 -45.30 -17.59 9.25
N VAL A 108 -45.95 -18.73 9.00
CA VAL A 108 -47.13 -19.21 9.75
C VAL A 108 -46.69 -20.02 10.99
N LEU A 109 -45.95 -19.36 11.89
CA LEU A 109 -45.46 -19.94 13.16
C LEU A 109 -45.46 -18.94 14.35
N GLU A 110 -46.02 -17.74 14.16
CA GLU A 110 -46.23 -16.73 15.23
C GLU A 110 -47.74 -16.48 15.50
N GLU A 111 -48.64 -17.34 15.01
CA GLU A 111 -50.09 -17.25 15.25
C GLU A 111 -50.60 -18.25 16.31
N ASP A 112 -49.73 -19.16 16.77
CA ASP A 112 -50.07 -20.26 17.68
C ASP A 112 -49.73 -19.96 19.17
N GLU A 113 -49.14 -18.81 19.51
CA GLU A 113 -48.83 -18.41 20.91
C GLU A 113 -49.63 -17.20 21.44
N GLU A 114 -50.36 -16.45 20.60
CA GLU A 114 -51.30 -15.38 21.05
C GLU A 114 -52.78 -15.84 21.05
N SER A 115 -53.07 -17.13 20.83
CA SER A 115 -54.42 -17.64 20.52
C SER A 115 -55.07 -18.55 21.58
N GLU A 116 -54.44 -18.79 22.75
CA GLU A 116 -55.03 -19.61 23.83
C GLU A 116 -55.69 -18.83 25.00
N ASP A 117 -55.59 -17.49 25.07
CA ASP A 117 -56.13 -16.69 26.20
C ASP A 117 -57.60 -16.22 26.01
N GLU A 118 -58.31 -16.64 24.95
CA GLU A 118 -59.75 -16.38 24.74
C GLU A 118 -60.64 -17.60 25.06
N SER A 119 -60.76 -18.02 26.33
CA SER A 119 -61.96 -18.75 26.80
C SER A 119 -62.17 -18.81 28.32
N GLU A 120 -62.96 -17.88 28.89
CA GLU A 120 -64.01 -18.23 29.87
C GLU A 120 -65.04 -17.08 29.99
N GLU A 121 -66.31 -17.37 29.70
CA GLU A 121 -67.45 -16.46 29.92
C GLU A 121 -68.04 -16.63 31.33
N ASP A 122 -68.59 -15.54 31.88
CA ASP A 122 -69.59 -15.47 32.97
C ASP A 122 -69.38 -16.22 34.31
N ILE A 123 -69.46 -15.47 35.42
CA ILE A 123 -70.63 -15.56 36.34
C ILE A 123 -70.70 -14.38 37.33
N GLU A 124 -71.91 -13.78 37.39
CA GLU A 124 -72.49 -12.86 38.39
C GLU A 124 -71.77 -12.67 39.76
N SER A 125 -71.74 -11.45 40.34
CA SER A 125 -72.97 -10.77 40.83
C SER A 125 -72.77 -9.36 41.42
N LYS A 126 -73.77 -8.48 41.18
CA LYS A 126 -74.39 -7.43 42.03
C LYS A 126 -73.58 -6.89 43.24
N VAL A 127 -73.48 -5.57 43.48
CA VAL A 127 -74.60 -4.62 43.72
C VAL A 127 -74.21 -3.15 43.37
N LYS A 128 -75.02 -2.50 42.51
CA LYS A 128 -75.62 -1.13 42.55
C LYS A 128 -74.91 0.02 43.34
N GLN A 129 -74.97 1.31 42.93
CA GLN A 129 -75.91 1.98 42.01
C GLN A 129 -75.46 3.38 41.51
N GLU A 130 -75.88 3.76 40.28
CA GLU A 130 -76.40 5.06 39.70
C GLU A 130 -75.87 6.44 40.23
N GLU A 131 -75.91 7.57 39.51
CA GLU A 131 -76.62 8.10 38.29
C GLU A 131 -75.56 8.79 37.36
N SER A 132 -75.72 9.24 36.10
CA SER A 132 -76.70 9.23 34.97
C SER A 132 -75.92 9.71 33.71
N GLU A 133 -75.95 9.08 32.52
CA GLU A 133 -76.87 9.24 31.36
C GLU A 133 -76.75 10.53 30.50
N GLU A 134 -77.14 10.40 29.20
CA GLU A 134 -77.16 11.37 28.07
C GLU A 134 -75.78 11.90 27.59
N ASP A 135 -75.37 11.91 26.30
CA ASP A 135 -75.92 11.83 24.93
C ASP A 135 -75.78 13.14 24.11
N SER A 136 -75.60 12.96 22.79
CA SER A 136 -75.52 13.90 21.66
C SER A 136 -75.75 15.41 21.85
N SER A 137 -74.77 16.21 21.39
CA SER A 137 -75.05 17.21 20.35
C SER A 137 -73.78 17.71 19.62
N GLU A 138 -73.69 17.47 18.31
CA GLU A 138 -73.21 18.52 17.39
C GLU A 138 -74.43 19.36 16.96
N TYR A 139 -74.27 20.67 16.81
CA TYR A 139 -75.26 21.52 16.13
C TYR A 139 -74.56 22.70 15.46
N GLU A 140 -74.78 22.88 14.16
CA GLU A 140 -74.24 24.01 13.40
C GLU A 140 -75.12 25.27 13.51
N SER A 141 -74.49 26.41 13.21
CA SER A 141 -75.07 27.57 12.51
C SER A 141 -76.44 28.10 12.93
N ASP A 142 -76.44 29.30 13.52
CA ASP A 142 -77.28 30.37 12.97
C ASP A 142 -76.54 31.73 12.97
N SER A 143 -76.99 32.66 12.13
CA SER A 143 -76.33 33.92 11.83
C SER A 143 -77.34 35.06 11.59
N GLU A 144 -77.93 35.62 12.65
CA GLU A 144 -78.74 36.84 12.55
C GLU A 144 -78.64 37.78 13.78
N GLU A 145 -79.27 38.96 13.70
CA GLU A 145 -78.92 40.15 14.50
C GLU A 145 -79.66 40.31 15.85
N GLU A 146 -78.98 40.09 16.99
CA GLU A 146 -79.48 40.54 18.31
C GLU A 146 -78.63 41.66 18.95
N GLN A 147 -78.99 42.88 18.56
CA GLN A 147 -78.90 44.16 19.28
C GLN A 147 -78.09 44.24 20.59
N LYS A 148 -76.97 45.00 20.55
CA LYS A 148 -76.25 45.49 21.74
C LYS A 148 -77.23 46.08 22.78
N PRO A 149 -77.10 45.78 24.08
CA PRO A 149 -77.98 46.33 25.11
C PRO A 149 -77.84 47.86 25.18
N LYS A 150 -78.95 48.57 24.90
CA LYS A 150 -79.01 50.04 24.97
C LYS A 150 -78.89 50.52 26.42
N LEU A 151 -77.67 50.80 26.85
CA LEU A 151 -77.38 51.49 28.11
C LEU A 151 -78.20 52.79 28.18
N GLN A 152 -79.05 52.90 29.20
CA GLN A 152 -79.93 54.05 29.38
C GLN A 152 -79.10 55.28 29.81
N PHE A 153 -78.86 56.20 28.87
CA PHE A 153 -78.21 57.47 29.16
C PHE A 153 -79.08 58.33 30.07
N ARG A 154 -78.75 58.33 31.37
CA ARG A 154 -79.19 59.39 32.30
C ARG A 154 -78.52 60.70 31.85
N PRO A 155 -79.26 61.78 31.51
CA PRO A 155 -78.66 63.02 31.05
C PRO A 155 -77.97 63.75 32.21
N VAL A 156 -76.68 63.50 32.37
CA VAL A 156 -75.81 64.23 33.31
C VAL A 156 -75.41 65.57 32.69
N PHE A 157 -75.63 66.67 33.41
CA PHE A 157 -75.30 68.02 32.95
C PHE A 157 -73.78 68.25 32.96
N VAL A 158 -73.13 68.02 31.82
CA VAL A 158 -71.69 68.27 31.64
C VAL A 158 -71.44 69.77 31.45
N ALA A 159 -70.69 70.37 32.37
CA ALA A 159 -70.36 71.80 32.32
C ALA A 159 -69.51 72.14 31.09
N LYS A 160 -69.64 73.39 30.60
CA LYS A 160 -69.06 73.91 29.34
C LYS A 160 -67.50 73.90 29.25
N ARG A 161 -66.82 73.30 30.22
CA ARG A 161 -65.36 73.16 30.31
C ARG A 161 -64.88 71.74 29.96
N ASN A 162 -65.78 70.75 30.04
CA ASN A 162 -65.48 69.32 29.90
C ASN A 162 -66.06 68.80 28.56
N ARG A 163 -65.62 69.39 27.44
CA ARG A 163 -65.90 68.91 26.09
C ARG A 163 -64.58 68.76 25.35
N GLU A 164 -63.99 67.58 25.48
CA GLU A 164 -62.81 67.16 24.72
C GLU A 164 -63.17 66.83 23.27
N THR A 165 -62.15 66.80 22.40
CA THR A 165 -62.30 66.61 20.96
C THR A 165 -62.34 65.13 20.59
N ILE A 166 -63.21 64.75 19.63
CA ILE A 166 -63.49 63.34 19.29
C ILE A 166 -62.20 62.55 18.97
N ALA A 167 -61.26 63.15 18.25
CA ALA A 167 -60.00 62.52 17.85
C ALA A 167 -59.10 62.07 19.02
N GLU A 168 -59.09 62.78 20.16
CA GLU A 168 -58.26 62.38 21.32
C GLU A 168 -58.79 61.11 21.98
N ARG A 169 -60.09 60.83 21.84
CA ARG A 169 -60.73 59.62 22.39
C ARG A 169 -60.52 58.39 21.50
N GLU A 170 -60.40 58.59 20.19
CA GLU A 170 -60.11 57.52 19.23
C GLU A 170 -58.64 57.08 19.37
N GLN A 171 -57.70 58.03 19.46
CA GLN A 171 -56.28 57.73 19.70
C GLN A 171 -56.03 56.99 21.02
N MET A 172 -56.65 57.44 22.13
CA MET A 172 -56.55 56.70 23.40
C MET A 172 -57.24 55.33 23.38
N ALA A 173 -58.14 55.05 22.44
CA ALA A 173 -58.70 53.71 22.25
C ALA A 173 -57.72 52.81 21.48
N GLU A 174 -57.18 53.29 20.35
CA GLU A 174 -56.17 52.58 19.55
C GLU A 174 -54.93 52.22 20.40
N ASP A 175 -54.39 53.17 21.16
CA ASP A 175 -53.27 52.95 22.10
C ASP A 175 -53.57 51.81 23.10
N THR A 176 -54.82 51.71 23.58
CA THR A 176 -55.20 50.64 24.52
C THR A 176 -55.39 49.29 23.84
N GLU A 177 -55.86 49.26 22.59
CA GLU A 177 -55.98 48.01 21.83
C GLU A 177 -54.62 47.46 21.39
N GLU A 178 -53.70 48.30 20.93
CA GLU A 178 -52.33 47.86 20.63
C GLU A 178 -51.61 47.35 21.87
N ALA A 179 -51.77 48.03 23.02
CA ALA A 179 -51.20 47.61 24.29
C ALA A 179 -51.79 46.29 24.83
N LEU A 180 -53.00 45.90 24.41
CA LEU A 180 -53.60 44.60 24.70
C LEU A 180 -53.08 43.52 23.75
N LYS A 181 -53.15 43.74 22.42
CA LYS A 181 -52.63 42.82 21.39
C LYS A 181 -51.16 42.47 21.62
N ARG A 182 -50.34 43.44 22.05
CA ARG A 182 -48.93 43.22 22.39
C ARG A 182 -48.72 42.30 23.59
N LYS A 183 -49.57 42.40 24.63
CA LYS A 183 -49.52 41.49 25.80
C LYS A 183 -50.01 40.09 25.46
N GLU A 184 -50.98 39.99 24.56
CA GLU A 184 -51.49 38.70 24.07
C GLU A 184 -50.40 37.93 23.31
N MET A 185 -49.69 38.59 22.39
CA MET A 185 -48.51 38.02 21.73
C MET A 185 -47.39 37.66 22.72
N GLU A 186 -47.09 38.50 23.72
CA GLU A 186 -46.07 38.19 24.75
C GLU A 186 -46.46 36.97 25.62
N LEU A 187 -47.76 36.80 25.91
CA LEU A 187 -48.28 35.61 26.60
C LEU A 187 -48.24 34.36 25.71
N GLU A 188 -48.51 34.49 24.42
CA GLU A 188 -48.41 33.37 23.46
C GLU A 188 -46.95 32.94 23.22
N GLU A 189 -46.03 33.89 23.04
CA GLU A 189 -44.58 33.60 23.00
C GLU A 189 -44.11 32.91 24.27
N ARG A 190 -44.55 33.37 25.45
CA ARG A 190 -44.19 32.75 26.74
C ARG A 190 -44.80 31.34 26.89
N ARG A 191 -46.04 31.13 26.43
CA ARG A 191 -46.68 29.80 26.38
C ARG A 191 -45.91 28.86 25.46
N LYS A 192 -45.48 29.34 24.29
CA LYS A 192 -44.66 28.60 23.33
C LYS A 192 -43.29 28.25 23.91
N GLN A 193 -42.57 29.21 24.50
CA GLN A 193 -41.30 28.95 25.19
C GLN A 193 -41.45 27.89 26.29
N SER A 194 -42.53 27.94 27.07
CA SER A 194 -42.82 26.90 28.08
C SER A 194 -43.10 25.53 27.48
N HIS A 195 -43.74 25.47 26.31
CA HIS A 195 -44.01 24.23 25.59
C HIS A 195 -42.72 23.66 24.96
N ASP A 196 -41.91 24.50 24.33
CA ASP A 196 -40.66 24.12 23.68
C ASP A 196 -39.62 23.59 24.69
N LEU A 197 -39.56 24.18 25.90
CA LEU A 197 -38.74 23.68 27.02
C LEU A 197 -39.19 22.29 27.52
N VAL A 198 -40.50 22.04 27.61
CA VAL A 198 -41.04 20.72 27.98
C VAL A 198 -40.80 19.69 26.86
N ALA A 199 -40.95 20.09 25.60
CA ALA A 199 -40.63 19.25 24.46
C ALA A 199 -39.13 18.95 24.36
N GLU A 200 -38.25 19.84 24.81
CA GLU A 200 -36.81 19.59 24.93
C GLU A 200 -36.48 18.64 26.10
N SER A 201 -37.12 18.79 27.27
CA SER A 201 -36.91 17.86 28.40
C SER A 201 -37.40 16.44 28.08
N ILE A 202 -38.55 16.29 27.43
CA ILE A 202 -39.07 14.98 26.99
C ILE A 202 -38.13 14.34 25.95
N ARG A 203 -37.63 15.10 24.98
CA ARG A 203 -36.63 14.60 24.01
C ARG A 203 -35.31 14.20 24.68
N ARG A 204 -34.91 14.88 25.76
CA ARG A 204 -33.74 14.47 26.55
C ARG A 204 -34.00 13.17 27.31
N GLU A 205 -35.12 13.04 28.00
CA GLU A 205 -35.46 11.80 28.73
C GLU A 205 -35.60 10.59 27.80
N LEU A 206 -36.16 10.77 26.59
CA LEU A 206 -36.21 9.72 25.58
C LEU A 206 -34.80 9.33 25.10
N ALA A 207 -33.97 10.30 24.70
CA ALA A 207 -32.60 10.02 24.24
C ALA A 207 -31.65 9.53 25.36
N GLU A 208 -32.00 9.75 26.63
CA GLU A 208 -31.29 9.21 27.79
C GLU A 208 -31.70 7.76 28.05
N LYS A 209 -33.01 7.42 27.93
CA LYS A 209 -33.52 6.04 27.98
C LYS A 209 -33.06 5.17 26.81
N GLU A 210 -33.19 5.64 25.57
CA GLU A 210 -32.68 4.93 24.37
C GLU A 210 -31.19 4.57 24.51
N LYS A 211 -30.43 5.40 25.24
CA LYS A 211 -29.00 5.20 25.47
C LYS A 211 -28.69 4.30 26.68
N GLU A 212 -29.57 4.23 27.68
CA GLU A 212 -29.50 3.23 28.74
C GLU A 212 -29.91 1.83 28.23
N GLU A 213 -30.85 1.76 27.28
CA GLU A 213 -31.20 0.52 26.56
C GLU A 213 -30.10 0.11 25.55
N GLN A 214 -29.40 1.06 24.93
CA GLN A 214 -28.26 0.78 24.04
C GLN A 214 -26.91 0.58 24.78
N VAL A 215 -26.92 -0.28 25.79
CA VAL A 215 -25.73 -1.03 26.21
C VAL A 215 -26.00 -2.52 26.00
N PRO A 216 -25.72 -3.08 24.81
CA PRO A 216 -25.75 -4.52 24.61
C PRO A 216 -24.66 -5.15 25.46
N ASP A 217 -25.07 -5.86 26.51
CA ASP A 217 -24.16 -6.77 27.23
C ASP A 217 -23.76 -7.89 26.26
N VAL A 218 -22.51 -8.35 26.34
CA VAL A 218 -21.98 -9.30 25.34
C VAL A 218 -22.42 -10.71 25.70
N ASP A 219 -23.55 -11.13 25.13
CA ASP A 219 -24.00 -12.52 25.22
C ASP A 219 -23.13 -13.42 24.34
N ASP A 220 -22.19 -14.12 24.98
CA ASP A 220 -21.29 -15.11 24.37
C ASP A 220 -21.97 -16.48 24.14
N THR A 221 -23.31 -16.58 24.20
CA THR A 221 -24.06 -17.85 24.05
C THR A 221 -24.44 -18.14 22.58
N ASP A 222 -23.54 -18.76 21.82
CA ASP A 222 -23.77 -19.06 20.40
C ASP A 222 -24.67 -20.29 20.15
N GLY A 223 -25.68 -20.15 19.27
CA GLY A 223 -26.49 -21.25 18.74
C GLY A 223 -27.89 -21.43 19.32
N LEU A 224 -28.49 -20.40 19.95
CA LEU A 224 -29.88 -20.45 20.43
C LEU A 224 -30.91 -20.14 19.33
N ASP A 225 -30.63 -19.17 18.45
CA ASP A 225 -31.45 -18.88 17.26
C ASP A 225 -30.57 -18.69 16.01
N PRO A 226 -30.34 -19.76 15.22
CA PRO A 226 -29.59 -19.68 13.98
C PRO A 226 -30.21 -18.79 12.88
N ALA A 227 -31.49 -18.42 12.97
CA ALA A 227 -32.16 -17.55 12.00
C ALA A 227 -31.91 -16.07 12.33
N GLY A 228 -32.23 -15.64 13.55
CA GLY A 228 -31.97 -14.28 14.03
C GLY A 228 -30.47 -13.95 14.08
N GLU A 229 -29.60 -14.90 14.45
CA GLU A 229 -28.14 -14.74 14.34
C GLU A 229 -27.71 -14.43 12.89
N PHE A 230 -28.30 -15.11 11.90
CA PHE A 230 -28.01 -14.91 10.49
C PHE A 230 -28.58 -13.59 9.95
N GLU A 231 -29.78 -13.18 10.37
CA GLU A 231 -30.37 -11.90 10.01
C GLU A 231 -29.58 -10.73 10.61
N ALA A 232 -29.19 -10.82 11.89
CA ALA A 232 -28.31 -9.85 12.53
C ALA A 232 -26.93 -9.80 11.86
N TRP A 233 -26.38 -10.94 11.42
CA TRP A 233 -25.16 -10.98 10.60
C TRP A 233 -25.36 -10.29 9.24
N ARG A 234 -26.47 -10.58 8.54
CA ARG A 234 -26.83 -9.99 7.24
C ARG A 234 -26.98 -8.48 7.33
N LEU A 235 -27.61 -7.96 8.39
CA LEU A 235 -27.73 -6.52 8.66
C LEU A 235 -26.35 -5.88 8.93
N ARG A 236 -25.49 -6.51 9.74
CA ARG A 236 -24.10 -6.05 9.98
C ARG A 236 -23.25 -6.05 8.70
N GLU A 237 -23.43 -7.03 7.82
CA GLU A 237 -22.71 -7.13 6.55
C GLU A 237 -23.22 -6.08 5.53
N LEU A 238 -24.54 -5.90 5.42
CA LEU A 238 -25.15 -4.84 4.60
C LEU A 238 -24.74 -3.44 5.08
N ALA A 239 -24.69 -3.19 6.39
CA ALA A 239 -24.21 -1.93 6.96
C ALA A 239 -22.73 -1.67 6.63
N ARG A 240 -21.88 -2.72 6.62
CA ARG A 240 -20.48 -2.61 6.20
C ARG A 240 -20.35 -2.25 4.72
N ILE A 241 -21.10 -2.94 3.86
CA ILE A 241 -21.12 -2.69 2.40
C ILE A 241 -21.67 -1.29 2.10
N LYS A 242 -22.74 -0.85 2.79
CA LYS A 242 -23.30 0.50 2.68
C LYS A 242 -22.24 1.55 3.04
N LYS A 243 -21.56 1.40 4.18
CA LYS A 243 -20.47 2.31 4.59
C LYS A 243 -19.31 2.34 3.59
N GLU A 244 -18.84 1.18 3.11
CA GLU A 244 -17.75 1.13 2.11
C GLU A 244 -18.14 1.85 0.81
N LYS A 245 -19.40 1.71 0.38
CA LYS A 245 -19.93 2.39 -0.81
C LYS A 245 -20.15 3.89 -0.60
N GLU A 246 -20.60 4.30 0.58
CA GLU A 246 -20.69 5.72 0.98
C GLU A 246 -19.30 6.39 1.04
N GLU A 247 -18.29 5.68 1.55
CA GLU A 247 -16.89 6.16 1.53
C GLU A 247 -16.29 6.19 0.12
N GLU A 248 -16.76 5.37 -0.81
CA GLU A 248 -16.42 5.48 -2.23
C GLU A 248 -17.08 6.68 -2.91
N ILE A 249 -18.39 6.85 -2.73
CA ILE A 249 -19.15 7.98 -3.27
C ILE A 249 -18.61 9.31 -2.73
N ARG A 250 -18.24 9.38 -1.44
CA ARG A 250 -17.61 10.57 -0.86
C ARG A 250 -16.26 10.88 -1.53
N ARG A 251 -15.42 9.88 -1.76
CA ARG A 251 -14.15 10.03 -2.50
C ARG A 251 -14.35 10.39 -3.97
N GLU A 252 -15.49 10.07 -4.58
CA GLU A 252 -15.85 10.49 -5.93
C GLU A 252 -16.27 11.97 -5.95
N GLN A 253 -17.21 12.36 -5.10
CA GLN A 253 -17.65 13.76 -4.91
C GLN A 253 -16.49 14.70 -4.55
N GLU A 254 -15.56 14.27 -3.69
CA GLU A 254 -14.34 15.02 -3.37
C GLU A 254 -13.47 15.27 -4.62
N ARG A 255 -13.40 14.32 -5.56
CA ARG A 255 -12.66 14.47 -6.82
C ARG A 255 -13.40 15.36 -7.81
N GLU A 256 -14.72 15.23 -7.95
CA GLU A 256 -15.55 16.12 -8.76
C GLU A 256 -15.47 17.58 -8.28
N GLU A 257 -15.50 17.82 -6.96
CA GLU A 257 -15.33 19.15 -6.34
C GLU A 257 -13.94 19.75 -6.64
N ILE A 258 -12.89 18.93 -6.60
CA ILE A 258 -11.51 19.33 -6.93
C ILE A 258 -11.37 19.65 -8.43
N GLU A 259 -11.94 18.83 -9.31
CA GLU A 259 -11.91 19.06 -10.76
C GLU A 259 -12.74 20.28 -11.15
N ARG A 260 -13.90 20.52 -10.52
CA ARG A 260 -14.65 21.78 -10.66
C ARG A 260 -13.79 22.97 -10.24
N ARG A 261 -13.15 22.96 -9.06
CA ARG A 261 -12.30 24.09 -8.62
C ARG A 261 -11.05 24.33 -9.47
N ARG A 262 -10.57 23.30 -10.20
CA ARG A 262 -9.49 23.42 -11.19
C ARG A 262 -9.98 24.01 -12.51
N ALA A 263 -11.19 23.67 -12.95
CA ALA A 263 -11.81 24.24 -14.15
C ALA A 263 -12.34 25.68 -13.96
N MET A 264 -12.71 26.05 -12.73
CA MET A 264 -13.26 27.37 -12.41
C MET A 264 -12.22 28.50 -12.48
N PRO A 265 -12.58 29.70 -13.01
CA PRO A 265 -11.73 30.89 -13.02
C PRO A 265 -11.27 31.34 -11.62
N GLU A 266 -10.10 31.98 -11.56
CA GLU A 266 -9.46 32.39 -10.30
C GLU A 266 -10.28 33.41 -9.48
N GLU A 267 -10.91 34.39 -10.14
CA GLU A 267 -11.77 35.39 -9.47
C GLU A 267 -12.99 34.74 -8.78
N GLN A 268 -13.59 33.73 -9.42
CA GLN A 268 -14.74 33.00 -8.87
C GLN A 268 -14.31 32.09 -7.72
N ARG A 269 -13.14 31.44 -7.84
CA ARG A 269 -12.53 30.64 -6.77
C ARG A 269 -12.24 31.48 -5.53
N LEU A 270 -11.64 32.67 -5.71
CA LEU A 270 -11.39 33.62 -4.63
C LEU A 270 -12.70 34.07 -3.94
N LYS A 271 -13.79 34.26 -4.70
CA LYS A 271 -15.10 34.59 -4.14
C LYS A 271 -15.69 33.45 -3.31
N GLU A 272 -15.67 32.21 -3.82
CA GLU A 272 -16.08 31.03 -3.05
C GLU A 272 -15.30 30.90 -1.74
N ASP A 273 -13.97 31.05 -1.78
CA ASP A 273 -13.10 30.93 -0.61
C ASP A 273 -13.34 32.06 0.40
N LEU A 274 -13.61 33.29 -0.05
CA LEU A 274 -13.96 34.42 0.82
C LEU A 274 -15.36 34.26 1.45
N GLU A 275 -16.33 33.71 0.74
CA GLU A 275 -17.67 33.41 1.28
C GLU A 275 -17.61 32.24 2.29
N ARG A 276 -16.86 31.18 1.98
CA ARG A 276 -16.60 30.06 2.89
C ARG A 276 -15.84 30.52 4.14
N ALA A 277 -14.86 31.40 4.00
CA ALA A 277 -14.14 32.00 5.12
C ALA A 277 -15.00 32.95 5.97
N GLN A 278 -16.06 33.56 5.41
CA GLN A 278 -17.06 34.31 6.18
C GLN A 278 -17.96 33.35 6.97
N LYS A 279 -18.57 32.35 6.33
CA LYS A 279 -19.37 31.31 7.01
C LYS A 279 -18.61 30.68 8.19
N LEU A 280 -17.37 30.23 7.97
CA LEU A 280 -16.48 29.68 9.01
C LEU A 280 -15.98 30.69 10.07
N ARG A 281 -16.33 31.98 9.97
CA ARG A 281 -16.13 33.02 11.00
C ARG A 281 -17.42 33.36 11.75
N ASP A 282 -18.57 33.12 11.14
CA ASP A 282 -19.89 33.45 11.68
C ASP A 282 -20.51 32.24 12.40
N GLU A 283 -20.26 31.02 11.91
CA GLU A 283 -20.52 29.72 12.57
C GLU A 283 -19.73 29.53 13.87
N LYS A 284 -18.69 30.35 14.12
CA LYS A 284 -17.88 30.25 15.34
C LYS A 284 -18.52 31.05 16.47
N PRO A 285 -19.06 30.41 17.53
CA PRO A 285 -19.64 31.12 18.66
C PRO A 285 -18.58 32.00 19.34
N LYS A 286 -18.96 33.25 19.61
CA LYS A 286 -18.13 34.28 20.25
C LYS A 286 -18.88 34.81 21.47
N GLY A 287 -18.84 34.09 22.58
CA GLY A 287 -19.26 34.65 23.87
C GLY A 287 -18.37 35.82 24.29
N GLN A 288 -18.92 36.69 25.15
CA GLN A 288 -18.26 37.93 25.55
C GLN A 288 -17.44 37.72 26.83
N GLN A 289 -16.12 37.84 26.75
CA GLN A 289 -15.23 37.70 27.90
C GLN A 289 -15.28 38.96 28.78
N LYS A 290 -15.34 38.76 30.10
CA LYS A 290 -15.28 39.82 31.12
C LYS A 290 -13.92 40.50 31.13
N PHE A 291 -13.86 41.73 31.65
CA PHE A 291 -12.63 42.52 31.66
C PHE A 291 -11.50 41.80 32.41
N LEU A 292 -10.34 41.66 31.75
CA LEU A 292 -9.16 40.95 32.23
C LEU A 292 -9.32 39.43 32.50
N GLN A 293 -10.40 38.79 32.04
CA GLN A 293 -10.65 37.35 32.14
C GLN A 293 -9.48 36.52 31.56
N LYS A 294 -9.27 35.32 32.10
CA LYS A 294 -8.29 34.37 31.57
C LYS A 294 -8.85 33.68 30.33
N TYR A 295 -8.27 33.95 29.16
CA TYR A 295 -8.53 33.16 27.96
C TYR A 295 -8.08 31.70 28.15
N TRP A 296 -8.96 30.77 27.78
CA TRP A 296 -8.68 29.34 27.71
C TRP A 296 -8.61 28.92 26.23
N HIS A 297 -7.47 28.37 25.81
CA HIS A 297 -7.26 27.95 24.42
C HIS A 297 -7.84 26.54 24.21
N LYS A 298 -8.67 26.33 23.16
CA LYS A 298 -9.36 25.05 22.88
C LYS A 298 -8.44 23.84 22.66
N GLY A 299 -7.14 24.07 22.42
CA GLY A 299 -6.15 23.01 22.16
C GLY A 299 -5.91 22.77 20.67
N ALA A 300 -4.86 22.00 20.36
CA ALA A 300 -4.49 21.62 18.99
C ALA A 300 -4.89 20.18 18.63
N PHE A 301 -5.26 19.36 19.63
CA PHE A 301 -5.60 17.95 19.47
C PHE A 301 -7.12 17.76 19.60
N HIS A 302 -7.65 16.71 18.97
CA HIS A 302 -9.05 16.28 19.07
C HIS A 302 -10.12 17.34 18.69
N GLN A 303 -9.78 18.34 17.86
CA GLN A 303 -10.67 19.44 17.45
C GLN A 303 -11.98 18.97 16.78
N ASP A 304 -11.98 17.76 16.23
CA ASP A 304 -13.15 17.14 15.59
C ASP A 304 -14.18 16.63 16.61
N THR A 305 -13.78 16.39 17.87
CA THR A 305 -14.68 15.90 18.92
C THR A 305 -15.76 16.93 19.27
N GLU A 306 -16.98 16.44 19.48
CA GLU A 306 -18.12 17.32 19.72
C GLU A 306 -18.02 18.13 21.01
N ILE A 307 -17.30 17.62 22.02
CA ILE A 307 -17.09 18.29 23.31
C ILE A 307 -16.44 19.67 23.10
N LEU A 308 -15.43 19.77 22.21
CA LEU A 308 -14.75 21.04 21.89
C LEU A 308 -15.59 21.98 21.02
N LYS A 309 -16.65 21.46 20.37
CA LYS A 309 -17.60 22.22 19.53
C LYS A 309 -18.78 22.75 20.36
N ARG A 310 -19.36 21.90 21.23
CA ARG A 310 -20.52 22.22 22.10
C ARG A 310 -20.18 23.20 23.24
N HIS A 311 -18.99 23.10 23.85
CA HIS A 311 -18.63 23.96 24.98
C HIS A 311 -18.15 25.36 24.52
N ASP A 312 -18.65 26.42 25.16
CA ASP A 312 -18.06 27.76 25.03
C ASP A 312 -16.85 27.90 25.96
N PHE A 313 -15.70 28.32 25.42
CA PHE A 313 -14.45 28.50 26.16
C PHE A 313 -14.21 29.96 26.55
N THR A 314 -15.18 30.83 26.27
CA THR A 314 -15.20 32.26 26.63
C THR A 314 -16.02 32.55 27.89
N GLU A 315 -16.76 31.56 28.41
CA GLU A 315 -17.54 31.68 29.65
C GLU A 315 -16.63 31.95 30.87
N ALA A 316 -17.16 32.72 31.82
CA ALA A 316 -16.44 33.14 33.02
C ALA A 316 -16.56 32.10 34.14
N THR A 317 -15.52 31.28 34.31
CA THR A 317 -15.36 30.34 35.44
C THR A 317 -15.66 31.00 36.78
N GLU A 318 -16.29 30.30 37.72
CA GLU A 318 -16.80 30.81 39.02
C GLU A 318 -15.81 31.71 39.79
N SER A 319 -14.50 31.41 39.73
CA SER A 319 -13.44 32.22 40.36
C SER A 319 -13.20 33.61 39.73
N THR A 320 -13.95 33.99 38.69
CA THR A 320 -13.72 35.20 37.87
C THR A 320 -14.54 36.38 38.37
N MET A 321 -14.00 37.09 39.36
CA MET A 321 -14.51 38.40 39.78
C MET A 321 -14.31 39.46 38.68
N ASP A 322 -15.24 40.40 38.55
CA ASP A 322 -15.12 41.49 37.57
C ASP A 322 -14.13 42.56 38.04
N VAL A 323 -13.00 42.64 37.34
CA VAL A 323 -11.89 43.55 37.65
C VAL A 323 -12.22 45.01 37.26
N SER A 324 -13.23 45.25 36.42
CA SER A 324 -13.59 46.61 35.96
C SER A 324 -14.10 47.51 37.10
N LEU A 325 -14.71 46.92 38.13
CA LEU A 325 -15.23 47.63 39.31
C LEU A 325 -14.13 48.09 40.28
N LEU A 326 -12.88 47.61 40.11
CA LEU A 326 -11.76 48.01 40.96
C LEU A 326 -11.14 49.35 40.51
N PRO A 327 -10.51 50.13 41.41
CA PRO A 327 -9.82 51.36 41.04
C PRO A 327 -8.75 51.15 39.95
N LYS A 328 -8.59 52.10 39.04
CA LYS A 328 -7.74 51.98 37.83
C LYS A 328 -6.30 51.51 38.07
N VAL A 329 -5.73 51.77 39.25
CA VAL A 329 -4.37 51.30 39.65
C VAL A 329 -4.33 49.78 39.90
N MET A 330 -5.46 49.17 40.26
CA MET A 330 -5.63 47.73 40.51
C MET A 330 -6.13 46.95 39.29
N GLN A 331 -6.55 47.63 38.21
CA GLN A 331 -7.04 47.05 36.95
C GLN A 331 -5.92 46.41 36.08
N VAL A 332 -4.95 45.74 36.72
CA VAL A 332 -3.77 45.14 36.07
C VAL A 332 -3.51 43.72 36.57
N LYS A 333 -3.04 42.86 35.66
CA LYS A 333 -2.88 41.43 35.94
C LYS A 333 -1.83 41.20 37.02
N ASN A 334 -2.17 40.40 38.03
CA ASN A 334 -1.32 40.13 39.20
C ASN A 334 -0.89 41.39 39.98
N PHE A 335 -1.83 42.31 40.26
CA PHE A 335 -1.58 43.43 41.16
C PHE A 335 -0.89 42.98 42.47
N GLY A 336 0.09 43.76 42.93
CA GLY A 336 0.91 43.43 44.11
C GLY A 336 2.04 42.40 43.93
N LYS A 337 2.06 41.58 42.86
CA LYS A 337 3.09 40.54 42.67
C LYS A 337 4.30 41.05 41.86
N ARG A 338 5.47 40.43 42.06
CA ARG A 338 6.72 40.72 41.31
C ARG A 338 6.58 40.54 39.79
N SER A 339 5.63 39.72 39.34
CA SER A 339 5.31 39.45 37.93
C SER A 339 4.13 40.28 37.37
N ARG A 340 3.75 41.38 38.03
CA ARG A 340 2.69 42.30 37.58
C ARG A 340 3.02 42.92 36.22
N THR A 341 2.10 42.82 35.25
CA THR A 341 2.23 43.53 33.97
C THR A 341 1.93 45.02 34.14
N LYS A 342 2.61 45.89 33.37
CA LYS A 342 2.28 47.32 33.30
C LYS A 342 1.01 47.61 32.49
N TYR A 343 0.67 46.70 31.56
CA TYR A 343 -0.39 46.86 30.58
C TYR A 343 -1.62 46.01 30.94
N THR A 344 -2.79 46.44 30.46
CA THR A 344 -4.08 45.84 30.83
C THR A 344 -4.48 44.71 29.88
N HIS A 345 -4.58 45.01 28.58
CA HIS A 345 -4.91 44.09 27.49
C HIS A 345 -4.27 44.57 26.18
N LEU A 346 -4.23 43.73 25.14
CA LEU A 346 -3.47 44.03 23.92
C LEU A 346 -4.05 45.22 23.12
N LEU A 347 -5.37 45.39 23.11
CA LEU A 347 -6.07 46.47 22.40
C LEU A 347 -5.73 47.87 22.96
N ASP A 348 -5.58 47.97 24.28
CA ASP A 348 -5.11 49.17 25.01
C ASP A 348 -3.64 49.54 24.71
N GLN A 349 -2.92 48.68 23.99
CA GLN A 349 -1.54 48.90 23.54
C GLN A 349 -1.40 48.79 22.01
N ASP A 350 -2.51 48.68 21.26
CA ASP A 350 -2.50 48.55 19.80
C ASP A 350 -2.45 49.93 19.13
N THR A 351 -1.25 50.33 18.71
CA THR A 351 -1.02 51.61 18.02
C THR A 351 -1.29 51.54 16.51
N THR A 352 -1.78 50.42 15.97
CA THR A 352 -2.09 50.31 14.53
C THR A 352 -3.42 50.98 14.18
N ILE A 353 -4.36 51.02 15.13
CA ILE A 353 -5.59 51.81 15.03
C ILE A 353 -5.27 53.24 15.48
N ALA A 354 -4.89 54.09 14.53
CA ALA A 354 -4.60 55.49 14.81
C ALA A 354 -5.84 56.21 15.36
N THR A 355 -5.83 56.53 16.65
CA THR A 355 -6.68 57.59 17.21
C THR A 355 -6.52 58.85 16.38
N GLY A 356 -7.64 59.53 16.08
CA GLY A 356 -7.66 60.71 15.23
C GLY A 356 -6.67 61.80 15.66
N GLY A 357 -6.20 62.58 14.68
CA GLY A 357 -5.16 63.58 14.89
C GLY A 357 -5.47 64.60 15.99
N PHE A 358 -4.40 65.01 16.67
CA PHE A 358 -4.29 66.07 17.69
C PHE A 358 -5.58 66.86 18.03
N GLY A 359 -6.40 66.31 18.93
CA GLY A 359 -7.54 67.01 19.55
C GLY A 359 -8.93 66.55 19.08
N GLY A 360 -9.35 65.34 19.47
CA GLY A 360 -10.72 64.87 19.27
C GLY A 360 -11.14 63.80 20.28
N THR A 361 -12.07 64.13 21.17
CA THR A 361 -12.64 63.21 22.18
C THR A 361 -13.98 62.64 21.70
N ALA A 362 -13.97 61.44 21.12
CA ALA A 362 -15.19 60.70 20.80
C ALA A 362 -14.95 59.17 20.89
N PRO A 363 -15.81 58.39 21.56
CA PRO A 363 -15.70 56.93 21.58
C PRO A 363 -16.36 56.33 20.34
N VAL A 364 -15.61 55.53 19.57
CA VAL A 364 -16.13 54.83 18.38
C VAL A 364 -16.65 53.44 18.77
N LYS A 365 -17.89 53.12 18.40
CA LYS A 365 -18.47 51.77 18.61
C LYS A 365 -17.78 50.72 17.72
N ALA A 366 -17.72 49.49 18.21
CA ALA A 366 -17.21 48.35 17.44
C ALA A 366 -18.08 48.05 16.20
N GLY A 367 -17.45 47.57 15.11
CA GLY A 367 -18.15 47.04 13.92
C GLY A 367 -17.67 47.53 12.55
N GLY A 368 -16.75 48.49 12.47
CA GLY A 368 -16.28 49.03 11.18
C GLY A 368 -15.39 48.08 10.37
N LYS A 369 -15.70 47.87 9.09
CA LYS A 369 -14.78 47.26 8.11
C LYS A 369 -13.64 48.23 7.80
N SER A 370 -12.43 47.72 7.58
CA SER A 370 -11.26 48.54 7.23
C SER A 370 -11.39 49.17 5.84
N THR A 371 -11.43 50.49 5.76
CA THR A 371 -11.43 51.25 4.50
C THR A 371 -10.06 51.23 3.82
N GLU A 372 -10.04 51.14 2.49
CA GLU A 372 -8.89 50.76 1.65
C GLU A 372 -7.82 51.87 1.44
N ALA A 373 -7.68 52.80 2.38
CA ALA A 373 -6.98 54.08 2.20
C ALA A 373 -5.77 54.32 3.15
N GLY A 374 -5.07 53.24 3.56
CA GLY A 374 -3.91 53.31 4.47
C GLY A 374 -2.57 53.59 3.79
N GLY A 375 -2.22 54.87 3.57
CA GLY A 375 -0.92 55.29 3.01
C GLY A 375 0.27 55.17 3.97
N CYS A 376 1.48 55.03 3.44
CA CYS A 376 2.71 54.86 4.23
C CYS A 376 3.20 56.17 4.86
N PHE A 377 3.48 56.15 6.17
CA PHE A 377 3.75 57.31 7.03
C PHE A 377 4.94 58.20 6.62
N LEU A 378 5.92 57.70 5.86
CA LEU A 378 7.08 58.51 5.44
C LEU A 378 6.88 59.33 4.15
N CYS A 379 5.92 59.00 3.28
CA CYS A 379 5.75 59.72 2.01
C CYS A 379 4.35 59.68 1.37
N GLY A 380 3.31 59.17 2.06
CA GLY A 380 1.90 59.43 1.74
C GLY A 380 1.32 58.81 0.45
N GLY A 381 2.14 58.26 -0.46
CA GLY A 381 1.68 57.64 -1.70
C GLY A 381 1.41 56.12 -1.60
N PRO A 382 0.56 55.55 -2.49
CA PRO A 382 0.22 54.12 -2.52
C PRO A 382 1.32 53.29 -3.19
N HIS A 383 2.49 53.19 -2.56
CA HIS A 383 3.51 52.22 -2.95
C HIS A 383 3.26 50.90 -2.22
N MET A 384 2.78 49.89 -2.95
CA MET A 384 2.91 48.51 -2.48
C MET A 384 4.38 48.25 -2.15
N LYS A 385 4.66 47.60 -1.01
CA LYS A 385 5.99 47.08 -0.75
C LYS A 385 6.30 46.00 -1.81
N LYS A 386 6.98 46.40 -2.89
CA LYS A 386 8.01 45.56 -3.48
C LYS A 386 9.03 45.31 -2.38
N VAL A 387 8.79 44.24 -1.62
CA VAL A 387 9.81 43.67 -0.74
C VAL A 387 11.01 43.41 -1.65
N LEU A 388 12.14 44.04 -1.35
CA LEU A 388 13.41 43.71 -1.99
C LEU A 388 13.92 42.39 -1.42
N ILE A 389 13.14 41.34 -1.66
CA ILE A 389 13.68 40.00 -1.86
C ILE A 389 14.75 40.20 -2.93
N HIS A 390 15.98 39.77 -2.67
CA HIS A 390 16.95 39.65 -3.75
C HIS A 390 16.32 38.82 -4.87
N TRP A 391 16.52 39.21 -6.13
CA TRP A 391 16.16 38.37 -7.28
C TRP A 391 17.17 37.21 -7.43
N ASN A 392 17.50 36.56 -6.31
CA ASN A 392 17.94 35.19 -6.31
C ASN A 392 16.80 34.40 -6.94
N SER A 393 17.12 33.73 -8.05
CA SER A 393 16.26 32.84 -8.81
C SER A 393 15.25 32.11 -7.92
N MET A 394 13.98 32.05 -8.35
CA MET A 394 13.16 30.89 -7.97
C MET A 394 13.97 29.64 -8.30
N PRO A 395 14.03 28.63 -7.42
CA PRO A 395 14.83 27.44 -7.67
C PRO A 395 14.40 26.82 -9.00
N ARG A 396 15.37 26.51 -9.86
CA ARG A 396 15.09 25.97 -11.19
C ARG A 396 14.46 24.59 -11.01
N ALA A 397 13.16 24.45 -11.23
CA ALA A 397 12.50 23.16 -11.19
C ALA A 397 13.04 22.26 -12.32
N VAL A 398 13.60 21.12 -11.96
CA VAL A 398 14.15 20.12 -12.88
C VAL A 398 13.36 18.83 -12.68
N LYS A 399 12.30 18.63 -13.46
CA LYS A 399 11.54 17.37 -13.44
C LYS A 399 12.42 16.20 -13.87
N VAL A 400 12.42 15.11 -13.11
CA VAL A 400 13.21 13.89 -13.37
C VAL A 400 12.32 12.66 -13.28
N ALA A 401 12.12 11.97 -14.41
CA ALA A 401 11.40 10.70 -14.40
C ALA A 401 12.29 9.56 -13.88
N VAL A 402 11.74 8.68 -13.03
CA VAL A 402 12.43 7.49 -12.53
C VAL A 402 11.66 6.25 -12.98
N VAL A 403 12.09 5.71 -14.13
CA VAL A 403 11.48 4.58 -14.83
C VAL A 403 11.94 3.27 -14.20
N GLY A 404 11.21 2.81 -13.19
CA GLY A 404 11.47 1.56 -12.46
C GLY A 404 11.67 1.81 -10.97
N THR A 405 11.09 0.94 -10.13
CA THR A 405 10.82 1.25 -8.71
C THR A 405 11.31 0.16 -7.75
N GLY A 406 12.29 -0.63 -8.21
CA GLY A 406 13.16 -1.39 -7.33
C GLY A 406 14.15 -0.49 -6.59
N LEU A 407 15.02 -1.10 -5.78
CA LEU A 407 15.97 -0.40 -4.89
C LEU A 407 16.79 0.71 -5.58
N ALA A 408 17.19 0.53 -6.84
CA ALA A 408 17.97 1.53 -7.58
C ALA A 408 17.17 2.82 -7.83
N GLY A 409 15.95 2.67 -8.35
CA GLY A 409 15.06 3.80 -8.61
C GLY A 409 14.63 4.51 -7.34
N LEU A 410 14.27 3.74 -6.30
CA LEU A 410 13.93 4.32 -5.00
C LEU A 410 15.12 5.02 -4.33
N SER A 411 16.35 4.51 -4.48
CA SER A 411 17.56 5.19 -3.98
C SER A 411 17.84 6.48 -4.74
N ALA A 412 17.64 6.50 -6.06
CA ALA A 412 17.81 7.70 -6.88
C ALA A 412 16.73 8.75 -6.60
N ALA A 413 15.46 8.32 -6.46
CA ALA A 413 14.34 9.17 -6.09
C ALA A 413 14.54 9.81 -4.70
N TYR A 414 14.94 9.01 -3.71
CA TYR A 414 15.27 9.50 -2.37
C TYR A 414 16.40 10.54 -2.40
N LEU A 415 17.50 10.25 -3.10
CA LEU A 415 18.62 11.18 -3.28
C LEU A 415 18.21 12.50 -3.94
N LEU A 416 17.33 12.47 -4.94
CA LEU A 416 16.83 13.68 -5.60
C LEU A 416 15.83 14.46 -4.73
N SER A 417 15.01 13.77 -3.92
CA SER A 417 14.10 14.41 -2.94
C SER A 417 14.82 15.04 -1.74
N GLY A 418 16.11 14.72 -1.52
CA GLY A 418 16.97 15.35 -0.53
C GLY A 418 17.28 16.80 -0.93
N SER A 419 16.39 17.72 -0.55
CA SER A 419 16.31 19.11 -1.02
C SER A 419 17.66 19.83 -1.21
N SER A 420 17.91 20.30 -2.43
CA SER A 420 18.88 21.37 -2.68
C SER A 420 18.20 22.74 -2.52
N THR A 421 18.95 23.79 -2.20
CA THR A 421 18.41 25.15 -2.09
C THR A 421 18.29 25.90 -3.42
N GLU A 422 18.64 25.26 -4.55
CA GLU A 422 18.82 25.91 -5.86
C GLU A 422 17.98 25.27 -6.99
N VAL A 423 17.65 23.99 -6.83
CA VAL A 423 16.89 23.16 -7.79
C VAL A 423 15.91 22.27 -7.02
N ASP A 424 14.67 22.23 -7.49
CA ASP A 424 13.62 21.32 -7.02
C ASP A 424 13.45 20.15 -8.01
N PHE A 425 13.14 18.96 -7.51
CA PHE A 425 13.17 17.70 -8.27
C PHE A 425 11.84 16.95 -8.20
N GLU A 426 10.98 17.16 -9.19
CA GLU A 426 9.71 16.43 -9.36
C GLU A 426 9.99 15.01 -9.88
N VAL A 427 9.75 13.99 -9.05
CA VAL A 427 10.10 12.59 -9.34
C VAL A 427 8.86 11.71 -9.49
N HIS A 428 8.73 11.09 -10.66
CA HIS A 428 7.60 10.21 -11.04
C HIS A 428 8.03 8.74 -11.12
N SER A 429 7.17 7.83 -10.63
CA SER A 429 7.53 6.46 -10.24
C SER A 429 6.31 5.51 -10.38
N SER A 430 6.42 4.39 -11.11
CA SER A 430 5.28 3.66 -11.71
C SER A 430 4.60 2.53 -10.90
N THR A 431 5.21 2.02 -9.83
CA THR A 431 4.67 0.93 -8.95
C THR A 431 5.51 0.84 -7.66
N LEU A 432 5.24 -0.07 -6.71
CA LEU A 432 6.15 -0.37 -5.58
C LEU A 432 6.97 -1.66 -5.81
N GLY A 433 7.95 -1.60 -6.71
CA GLY A 433 8.59 -2.81 -7.25
C GLY A 433 9.46 -3.62 -6.28
N MET A 434 10.09 -2.99 -5.27
CA MET A 434 11.00 -3.72 -4.37
C MET A 434 10.28 -4.67 -3.37
N ASP A 435 8.98 -4.46 -3.12
CA ASP A 435 8.19 -5.18 -2.12
C ASP A 435 6.90 -5.80 -2.70
N SER A 436 6.74 -5.77 -4.04
CA SER A 436 5.53 -6.20 -4.76
C SER A 436 5.24 -7.70 -4.66
N SER A 437 6.29 -8.54 -4.64
CA SER A 437 6.16 -10.00 -4.53
C SER A 437 6.12 -10.51 -3.08
N SER A 438 6.50 -9.67 -2.11
CA SER A 438 6.56 -10.03 -0.69
C SER A 438 5.14 -10.26 -0.14
N ILE A 439 4.97 -11.28 0.70
CA ILE A 439 3.66 -11.64 1.27
C ILE A 439 3.54 -11.25 2.75
N THR A 440 2.31 -11.08 3.22
CA THR A 440 2.00 -10.79 4.63
C THR A 440 1.03 -11.85 5.14
N LEU A 441 1.46 -12.64 6.13
CA LEU A 441 0.64 -13.68 6.74
C LEU A 441 0.07 -13.20 8.09
N PRO A 442 -1.22 -13.49 8.39
CA PRO A 442 -1.77 -13.25 9.72
C PRO A 442 -1.18 -14.25 10.73
N ILE A 443 -0.94 -13.80 11.97
CA ILE A 443 -0.55 -14.67 13.08
C ILE A 443 -1.82 -14.94 13.91
N PRO A 444 -2.31 -16.19 14.02
CA PRO A 444 -3.49 -16.48 14.83
C PRO A 444 -3.31 -16.03 16.29
N GLY A 445 -4.29 -15.29 16.82
CA GLY A 445 -4.26 -14.76 18.19
C GLY A 445 -3.39 -13.50 18.41
N LYS A 446 -2.88 -12.85 17.34
CA LYS A 446 -2.16 -11.57 17.44
C LYS A 446 -2.55 -10.61 16.31
N GLU A 447 -2.58 -9.30 16.61
CA GLU A 447 -2.70 -8.26 15.58
C GLU A 447 -1.45 -8.14 14.69
N GLN A 448 -0.29 -8.55 15.22
CA GLN A 448 0.98 -8.54 14.50
C GLN A 448 0.91 -9.48 13.29
N LYS A 449 1.36 -8.98 12.13
CA LYS A 449 1.40 -9.73 10.87
C LYS A 449 2.85 -10.08 10.53
N TRP A 450 3.07 -11.27 9.97
CA TRP A 450 4.39 -11.71 9.54
C TRP A 450 4.63 -11.33 8.07
N ARG A 451 5.55 -10.39 7.82
CA ARG A 451 6.04 -10.06 6.47
C ARG A 451 7.11 -11.09 6.06
N ILE A 452 6.98 -11.65 4.86
CA ILE A 452 7.96 -12.53 4.23
C ILE A 452 8.44 -11.86 2.94
N ASP A 453 9.71 -11.47 2.91
CA ASP A 453 10.34 -10.87 1.73
C ASP A 453 10.47 -11.90 0.60
N VAL A 454 10.17 -11.48 -0.63
CA VAL A 454 10.29 -12.34 -1.82
C VAL A 454 11.12 -11.64 -2.92
N PRO A 455 12.22 -12.27 -3.40
CA PRO A 455 12.99 -13.31 -2.71
C PRO A 455 13.59 -12.78 -1.41
N MET A 456 14.04 -13.72 -0.56
CA MET A 456 14.98 -13.52 0.54
C MET A 456 16.01 -12.41 0.25
N ARG A 457 16.10 -11.42 1.15
CA ARG A 457 17.01 -10.27 1.02
C ARG A 457 18.05 -10.20 2.15
N SER A 458 18.93 -11.20 2.21
CA SER A 458 20.13 -11.16 3.07
C SER A 458 21.28 -10.36 2.44
N PHE A 459 22.07 -9.68 3.25
CA PHE A 459 23.28 -8.95 2.83
C PHE A 459 24.43 -9.16 3.83
N GLN A 460 25.68 -9.11 3.36
CA GLN A 460 26.88 -9.45 4.14
C GLN A 460 27.88 -8.29 4.18
N SER A 461 28.33 -7.89 5.38
CA SER A 461 28.80 -6.51 5.56
C SER A 461 30.11 -6.10 4.89
N GLY A 462 30.93 -7.03 4.40
CA GLY A 462 32.16 -6.69 3.66
C GLY A 462 31.98 -6.49 2.15
N TYR A 463 30.84 -6.93 1.59
CA TYR A 463 30.46 -6.74 0.18
C TYR A 463 29.44 -5.60 -0.02
N TYR A 464 28.57 -5.39 0.97
CA TYR A 464 27.43 -4.47 0.91
C TYR A 464 27.68 -3.18 1.72
N ASP A 465 28.86 -2.56 1.54
CA ASP A 465 29.29 -1.37 2.29
C ASP A 465 28.28 -0.21 2.15
N THR A 466 27.89 0.13 0.91
CA THR A 466 27.05 1.30 0.61
C THR A 466 25.58 1.06 0.97
N LEU A 467 25.07 -0.16 0.77
CA LEU A 467 23.74 -0.57 1.21
C LEU A 467 23.60 -0.43 2.74
N ILE A 468 24.61 -0.87 3.50
CA ILE A 468 24.61 -0.75 4.96
C ILE A 468 24.68 0.71 5.40
N SER A 469 25.48 1.55 4.74
CA SER A 469 25.51 2.98 5.03
C SER A 469 24.17 3.67 4.74
N LEU A 470 23.50 3.32 3.63
CA LEU A 470 22.12 3.77 3.34
C LEU A 470 21.14 3.31 4.42
N TYR A 471 21.15 2.03 4.81
CA TYR A 471 20.22 1.50 5.80
C TYR A 471 20.44 2.14 7.18
N LYS A 472 21.69 2.39 7.58
CA LYS A 472 22.03 3.14 8.80
C LYS A 472 21.53 4.59 8.73
N HIS A 473 21.72 5.28 7.61
CA HIS A 473 21.22 6.66 7.41
C HIS A 473 19.69 6.74 7.51
N LEU A 474 18.98 5.76 6.94
CA LEU A 474 17.52 5.63 7.05
C LEU A 474 17.07 5.11 8.43
N GLY A 475 17.99 4.80 9.35
CA GLY A 475 17.66 4.19 10.65
C GLY A 475 16.90 2.86 10.54
N ILE A 476 17.17 2.07 9.50
CA ILE A 476 16.56 0.76 9.26
C ILE A 476 17.27 -0.27 10.12
N SER A 477 16.50 -1.01 10.92
CA SER A 477 17.04 -2.02 11.84
C SER A 477 17.18 -3.37 11.16
N PHE A 478 18.34 -4.01 11.33
CA PHE A 478 18.65 -5.32 10.75
C PHE A 478 19.35 -6.24 11.76
N ARG A 479 19.02 -7.54 11.73
CA ARG A 479 19.57 -8.55 12.63
C ARG A 479 20.65 -9.39 11.96
N LYS A 480 21.68 -9.78 12.72
CA LYS A 480 22.64 -10.81 12.32
C LYS A 480 21.90 -12.15 12.16
N THR A 481 22.12 -12.84 11.04
CA THR A 481 21.53 -14.16 10.73
C THR A 481 22.57 -14.98 9.94
N ASP A 482 23.51 -15.64 10.62
CA ASP A 482 24.55 -16.44 9.96
C ASP A 482 24.05 -17.86 9.64
N PHE A 483 23.40 -18.01 8.48
CA PHE A 483 22.78 -19.25 8.02
C PHE A 483 23.69 -20.48 8.05
N SER A 484 23.11 -21.61 8.44
CA SER A 484 23.63 -22.95 8.17
C SER A 484 23.17 -23.47 6.80
N TYR A 485 23.98 -24.34 6.18
CA TYR A 485 23.77 -24.81 4.82
C TYR A 485 23.88 -26.35 4.75
N SER A 486 22.99 -26.99 3.98
CA SER A 486 23.13 -28.38 3.54
C SER A 486 23.29 -28.44 2.02
N PHE A 487 24.27 -29.21 1.54
CA PHE A 487 24.50 -29.49 0.12
C PHE A 487 24.05 -30.92 -0.15
N SER A 488 23.08 -31.09 -1.05
CA SER A 488 22.37 -32.35 -1.24
C SER A 488 22.14 -32.67 -2.72
N ARG A 489 22.09 -33.96 -3.02
CA ARG A 489 21.70 -34.48 -4.33
C ARG A 489 20.28 -35.01 -4.33
N LEU A 490 19.56 -34.69 -5.40
CA LEU A 490 18.28 -35.27 -5.77
C LEU A 490 18.53 -36.48 -6.68
N ILE A 491 18.18 -37.66 -6.20
CA ILE A 491 17.97 -38.84 -7.04
C ILE A 491 16.49 -38.81 -7.47
N PRO A 492 16.19 -38.71 -8.77
CA PRO A 492 14.83 -38.63 -9.27
C PRO A 492 14.08 -39.95 -9.09
N GLU A 493 12.75 -39.90 -9.16
CA GLU A 493 11.93 -41.11 -9.16
C GLU A 493 12.13 -41.91 -10.45
N THR A 494 12.19 -43.24 -10.32
CA THR A 494 12.34 -44.18 -11.42
C THR A 494 11.43 -45.39 -11.18
N VAL A 495 11.20 -46.19 -12.22
CA VAL A 495 10.38 -47.42 -12.17
C VAL A 495 10.83 -48.40 -11.06
N TYR A 496 12.09 -48.32 -10.60
CA TYR A 496 12.68 -49.23 -9.62
C TYR A 496 13.02 -48.58 -8.28
N ALA A 497 12.93 -47.25 -8.14
CA ALA A 497 13.31 -46.52 -6.93
C ALA A 497 12.53 -45.21 -6.80
N SER A 498 11.93 -45.01 -5.63
CA SER A 498 11.30 -43.73 -5.25
C SER A 498 12.32 -42.59 -5.24
N ARG A 499 11.86 -41.38 -5.56
CA ARG A 499 12.59 -40.13 -5.34
C ARG A 499 13.30 -40.09 -3.98
N LYS A 500 14.53 -39.57 -3.94
CA LYS A 500 15.32 -39.42 -2.70
C LYS A 500 16.16 -38.14 -2.72
N ILE A 501 16.30 -37.46 -1.58
CA ILE A 501 17.25 -36.35 -1.38
C ILE A 501 18.24 -36.71 -0.28
N THR A 502 19.51 -36.87 -0.64
CA THR A 502 20.62 -37.19 0.26
C THR A 502 21.60 -36.03 0.40
N THR A 503 21.97 -35.69 1.63
CA THR A 503 22.94 -34.62 1.93
C THR A 503 24.37 -35.18 1.98
N ASP A 504 25.31 -34.46 1.37
CA ASP A 504 26.73 -34.85 1.27
C ASP A 504 27.65 -33.98 2.13
N VAL A 505 27.30 -32.70 2.31
CA VAL A 505 28.06 -31.75 3.13
C VAL A 505 27.09 -30.89 3.95
N ILE A 506 27.39 -30.76 5.24
CA ILE A 506 26.66 -29.89 6.17
C ILE A 506 27.62 -28.86 6.74
N TYR A 507 27.26 -27.59 6.62
CA TYR A 507 27.98 -26.44 7.18
C TYR A 507 27.11 -25.77 8.24
N ASN A 508 27.65 -25.58 9.45
CA ASN A 508 26.86 -25.20 10.63
C ASN A 508 26.77 -23.68 10.87
N GLY A 509 27.18 -22.84 9.91
CA GLY A 509 27.01 -21.39 9.99
C GLY A 509 28.11 -20.63 10.74
N ASN A 510 27.70 -19.53 11.39
CA ASN A 510 28.56 -18.57 12.12
C ASN A 510 29.83 -18.16 11.34
N SER A 511 29.68 -17.77 10.07
CA SER A 511 30.75 -17.37 9.15
C SER A 511 31.93 -18.36 9.04
N GLY A 512 31.67 -19.66 9.27
CA GLY A 512 32.64 -20.75 9.16
C GLY A 512 33.22 -21.23 10.50
N ILE A 513 32.93 -20.52 11.60
CA ILE A 513 33.45 -20.85 12.94
C ILE A 513 32.75 -22.10 13.52
N ALA A 514 31.50 -22.38 13.12
CA ALA A 514 30.75 -23.55 13.59
C ALA A 514 31.15 -24.88 12.89
N GLY A 515 32.05 -24.83 11.90
CA GLY A 515 32.56 -26.00 11.21
C GLY A 515 31.50 -26.77 10.41
N MET A 516 31.69 -28.09 10.31
CA MET A 516 30.84 -29.01 9.57
C MET A 516 30.36 -30.18 10.45
N SER A 517 29.22 -30.77 10.09
CA SER A 517 28.70 -31.99 10.71
C SER A 517 28.75 -33.18 9.76
N ILE A 518 28.76 -34.39 10.32
CA ILE A 518 28.53 -35.64 9.58
C ILE A 518 27.10 -35.60 9.03
N PRO A 519 26.89 -35.73 7.70
CA PRO A 519 25.56 -35.93 7.14
C PRO A 519 25.10 -37.37 7.35
N SER A 520 23.79 -37.58 7.44
CA SER A 520 23.23 -38.90 7.73
C SER A 520 23.46 -39.95 6.64
N SER A 521 23.85 -39.55 5.43
CA SER A 521 24.34 -40.42 4.35
C SER A 521 25.61 -41.20 4.72
N MET A 522 26.47 -40.63 5.57
CA MET A 522 27.64 -41.28 6.19
C MET A 522 27.33 -41.84 7.58
N GLY A 523 26.13 -41.57 8.11
CA GLY A 523 25.65 -42.08 9.38
C GLY A 523 25.40 -43.59 9.33
N LEU A 524 25.69 -44.26 10.43
CA LEU A 524 25.50 -45.72 10.53
C LEU A 524 24.14 -46.04 11.10
N ASN A 525 23.44 -46.95 10.44
CA ASN A 525 22.14 -47.43 10.88
C ASN A 525 22.32 -48.38 12.08
N GLU A 526 22.32 -47.82 13.29
CA GLU A 526 22.57 -48.51 14.56
C GLU A 526 21.72 -49.78 14.76
N LYS A 527 20.56 -49.87 14.11
CA LYS A 527 19.58 -50.94 14.26
C LYS A 527 19.98 -52.29 13.62
N VAL A 528 21.12 -52.37 12.93
CA VAL A 528 21.46 -53.52 12.05
C VAL A 528 22.77 -54.24 12.43
N LEU A 529 23.74 -53.58 13.07
CA LEU A 529 25.07 -54.16 13.33
C LEU A 529 25.27 -54.52 14.81
N SER A 530 25.85 -55.70 15.06
CA SER A 530 26.32 -56.09 16.40
C SER A 530 27.38 -55.12 16.93
N SER A 531 27.46 -54.92 18.24
CA SER A 531 28.18 -53.80 18.88
C SER A 531 29.65 -53.63 18.45
N ILE A 532 30.37 -54.72 18.19
CA ILE A 532 31.77 -54.68 17.72
C ILE A 532 31.83 -54.21 16.25
N HIS A 533 30.97 -54.75 15.39
CA HIS A 533 30.91 -54.32 13.99
C HIS A 533 30.42 -52.87 13.88
N ALA A 534 29.42 -52.47 14.67
CA ALA A 534 28.92 -51.10 14.74
C ALA A 534 30.02 -50.10 15.15
N ALA A 535 30.81 -50.43 16.18
CA ALA A 535 31.95 -49.61 16.62
C ALA A 535 33.06 -49.54 15.57
N ALA A 536 33.39 -50.66 14.91
CA ALA A 536 34.41 -50.70 13.85
C ALA A 536 33.99 -49.92 12.60
N SER A 537 32.73 -50.06 12.15
CA SER A 537 32.18 -49.21 11.09
C SER A 537 32.10 -47.75 11.52
N GLY A 538 31.83 -47.48 12.81
CA GLY A 538 31.84 -46.14 13.40
C GLY A 538 33.20 -45.47 13.21
N ALA A 539 34.26 -46.11 13.70
CA ALA A 539 35.63 -45.61 13.52
C ALA A 539 36.00 -45.40 12.04
N TYR A 540 35.50 -46.25 11.13
CA TYR A 540 35.69 -46.09 9.69
C TYR A 540 34.95 -44.87 9.12
N ALA A 541 33.68 -44.66 9.48
CA ALA A 541 32.88 -43.51 9.04
C ALA A 541 33.45 -42.19 9.58
N TYR A 542 33.82 -42.12 10.86
CA TYR A 542 34.55 -40.97 11.42
C TYR A 542 35.91 -40.77 10.74
N GLY A 543 36.61 -41.84 10.34
CA GLY A 543 37.86 -41.79 9.57
C GLY A 543 37.68 -41.18 8.18
N ILE A 544 36.65 -41.60 7.43
CA ILE A 544 36.29 -41.00 6.14
C ILE A 544 35.91 -39.53 6.31
N PHE A 545 35.03 -39.21 7.27
CA PHE A 545 34.56 -37.85 7.48
C PHE A 545 35.69 -36.89 7.89
N THR A 546 36.63 -37.32 8.74
CA THR A 546 37.79 -36.49 9.12
C THR A 546 38.75 -36.27 7.94
N LEU A 547 38.96 -37.27 7.08
CA LEU A 547 39.71 -37.11 5.83
C LEU A 547 38.98 -36.19 4.82
N MET A 548 37.65 -36.29 4.72
CA MET A 548 36.83 -35.42 3.88
C MET A 548 36.89 -33.96 4.36
N CYS A 549 36.72 -33.72 5.66
CA CYS A 549 36.89 -32.41 6.29
C CYS A 549 38.31 -31.84 6.04
N PHE A 550 39.35 -32.66 6.13
CA PHE A 550 40.73 -32.23 5.87
C PHE A 550 40.96 -31.87 4.40
N LYS A 551 40.44 -32.67 3.45
CA LYS A 551 40.43 -32.32 2.01
C LYS A 551 39.69 -31.01 1.76
N LEU A 552 38.47 -30.87 2.26
CA LEU A 552 37.65 -29.65 2.07
C LEU A 552 38.31 -28.41 2.70
N LEU A 553 38.99 -28.55 3.84
CA LEU A 553 39.79 -27.47 4.43
C LEU A 553 40.96 -27.03 3.52
N ILE A 554 41.69 -27.98 2.92
CA ILE A 554 42.76 -27.67 1.95
C ILE A 554 42.19 -26.96 0.71
N LEU A 555 41.06 -27.44 0.18
CA LEU A 555 40.41 -26.87 -1.01
C LEU A 555 39.83 -25.47 -0.73
N TYR A 556 39.25 -25.26 0.46
CA TYR A 556 38.81 -23.96 0.94
C TYR A 556 39.97 -22.97 1.09
N ILE A 557 41.06 -23.36 1.76
CA ILE A 557 42.29 -22.54 1.89
C ILE A 557 42.86 -22.20 0.50
N ARG A 558 42.82 -23.14 -0.45
CA ARG A 558 43.22 -22.91 -1.85
C ARG A 558 42.33 -21.87 -2.53
N VAL A 559 41.01 -21.92 -2.37
CA VAL A 559 40.09 -20.89 -2.90
C VAL A 559 40.35 -19.54 -2.26
N LEU A 560 40.53 -19.46 -0.93
CA LEU A 560 40.84 -18.20 -0.26
C LEU A 560 42.15 -17.59 -0.80
N PHE A 561 43.20 -18.40 -0.95
CA PHE A 561 44.47 -17.96 -1.51
C PHE A 561 44.33 -17.44 -2.95
N LEU A 562 43.60 -18.16 -3.81
CA LEU A 562 43.32 -17.75 -5.20
C LEU A 562 42.36 -16.54 -5.29
N SER A 563 41.61 -16.24 -4.23
CA SER A 563 40.69 -15.09 -4.17
C SER A 563 41.41 -13.78 -3.83
N ILE A 564 42.55 -13.84 -3.13
CA ILE A 564 43.40 -12.67 -2.84
C ILE A 564 43.80 -11.99 -4.17
N PRO A 565 43.51 -10.70 -4.39
CA PRO A 565 43.77 -10.00 -5.67
C PRO A 565 45.20 -10.13 -6.21
N ILE A 566 46.18 -10.30 -5.32
CA ILE A 566 47.62 -10.41 -5.59
C ILE A 566 47.99 -11.73 -6.29
N PHE A 567 47.30 -12.83 -5.97
CA PHE A 567 47.62 -14.18 -6.45
C PHE A 567 46.71 -14.65 -7.59
N ARG A 568 45.85 -13.75 -8.12
CA ARG A 568 44.99 -14.04 -9.27
C ARG A 568 45.81 -14.14 -10.57
N PRO A 569 45.46 -15.03 -11.50
CA PRO A 569 46.15 -15.16 -12.78
C PRO A 569 45.99 -13.90 -13.65
N GLN A 570 46.96 -13.66 -14.54
CA GLN A 570 46.82 -12.62 -15.57
C GLN A 570 45.61 -12.92 -16.47
N GLY A 571 44.85 -11.89 -16.85
CA GLY A 571 43.63 -12.04 -17.66
C GLY A 571 42.36 -12.42 -16.89
N VAL A 572 42.40 -12.54 -15.55
CA VAL A 572 41.24 -12.92 -14.71
C VAL A 572 39.98 -12.07 -14.92
N GLU A 573 40.10 -10.83 -15.40
CA GLU A 573 38.96 -9.95 -15.69
C GLU A 573 37.98 -10.52 -16.72
N GLU A 574 38.50 -11.27 -17.71
CA GLU A 574 37.75 -11.78 -18.86
C GLU A 574 37.66 -13.32 -18.88
N MET A 575 38.19 -13.99 -17.85
CA MET A 575 38.14 -15.44 -17.72
C MET A 575 36.81 -15.90 -17.09
N THR A 576 36.19 -16.93 -17.66
CA THR A 576 34.98 -17.56 -17.10
C THR A 576 35.31 -18.44 -15.89
N PHE A 577 34.33 -18.75 -15.06
CA PHE A 577 34.50 -19.67 -13.92
C PHE A 577 34.86 -21.10 -14.36
N ARG A 578 34.44 -21.53 -15.56
CA ARG A 578 34.80 -22.81 -16.20
C ARG A 578 36.30 -22.91 -16.52
N THR A 579 36.85 -21.91 -17.21
CA THR A 579 38.30 -21.83 -17.46
C THR A 579 39.06 -21.53 -16.16
N TRP A 580 38.41 -20.79 -15.26
CA TRP A 580 38.63 -20.72 -13.81
C TRP A 580 39.12 -22.04 -13.20
N SER A 581 38.18 -22.93 -12.91
CA SER A 581 38.42 -24.16 -12.16
C SER A 581 39.40 -25.09 -12.87
N ALA A 582 39.29 -25.24 -14.20
CA ALA A 582 40.14 -26.13 -15.00
C ALA A 582 41.61 -25.68 -15.09
N SER A 583 41.88 -24.36 -15.10
CA SER A 583 43.24 -23.82 -15.06
C SER A 583 43.86 -23.87 -13.66
N THR A 584 43.03 -23.84 -12.61
CA THR A 584 43.44 -23.84 -11.21
C THR A 584 43.37 -25.20 -10.51
N THR A 585 42.97 -26.27 -11.20
CA THR A 585 43.08 -27.66 -10.73
C THR A 585 44.51 -27.98 -10.29
N PRO A 586 44.73 -28.58 -9.11
CA PRO A 586 46.03 -29.15 -8.73
C PRO A 586 46.55 -30.13 -9.79
N ARG A 587 47.87 -30.13 -10.07
CA ARG A 587 48.49 -31.02 -11.06
C ARG A 587 49.85 -31.52 -10.58
N GLY A 588 50.28 -32.66 -11.12
CA GLY A 588 51.54 -33.32 -10.77
C GLY A 588 51.38 -34.41 -9.70
N PHE A 589 52.46 -35.18 -9.50
CA PHE A 589 52.46 -36.44 -8.76
C PHE A 589 51.80 -36.37 -7.37
N ILE A 590 52.11 -35.34 -6.57
CA ILE A 590 51.52 -35.19 -5.22
C ILE A 590 50.00 -35.02 -5.27
N ALA A 591 49.48 -34.25 -6.23
CA ALA A 591 48.04 -34.03 -6.39
C ALA A 591 47.32 -35.33 -6.76
N GLN A 592 47.88 -36.09 -7.70
CA GLN A 592 47.35 -37.38 -8.16
C GLN A 592 47.39 -38.45 -7.05
N CYS A 593 48.52 -38.58 -6.34
CA CYS A 593 48.64 -39.53 -5.22
C CYS A 593 47.76 -39.18 -4.00
N THR A 594 47.22 -37.95 -3.93
CA THR A 594 46.29 -37.53 -2.86
C THR A 594 44.84 -37.36 -3.36
N MET A 595 44.59 -37.57 -4.66
CA MET A 595 43.33 -37.29 -5.35
C MET A 595 42.82 -35.85 -5.11
N LEU A 596 43.74 -34.88 -4.99
CA LEU A 596 43.41 -33.45 -4.83
C LEU A 596 43.08 -32.77 -6.16
N ASP A 597 43.44 -33.38 -7.28
CA ASP A 597 43.00 -32.99 -8.62
C ASP A 597 41.52 -33.35 -8.85
N LEU A 598 41.13 -34.59 -8.58
CA LEU A 598 39.73 -35.03 -8.64
C LEU A 598 38.86 -34.30 -7.59
N ALA A 599 39.31 -34.25 -6.33
CA ALA A 599 38.55 -33.59 -5.26
C ALA A 599 38.39 -32.07 -5.47
N TRP A 600 39.26 -31.42 -6.26
CA TRP A 600 39.05 -30.03 -6.69
C TRP A 600 37.92 -29.93 -7.72
N VAL A 601 37.81 -30.88 -8.65
CA VAL A 601 36.70 -30.93 -9.61
C VAL A 601 35.39 -31.11 -8.86
N GLU A 602 35.26 -32.17 -8.04
CA GLU A 602 34.11 -32.45 -7.17
C GLU A 602 33.71 -31.20 -6.36
N PHE A 603 34.64 -30.62 -5.60
CA PHE A 603 34.39 -29.41 -4.81
C PHE A 603 33.93 -28.19 -5.64
N THR A 604 34.45 -28.02 -6.87
CA THR A 604 33.95 -26.95 -7.74
C THR A 604 32.55 -27.25 -8.29
N GLN A 605 32.21 -28.51 -8.57
CA GLN A 605 30.95 -28.92 -9.19
C GLN A 605 29.80 -29.09 -8.18
N ASP A 606 30.09 -29.52 -6.96
CA ASP A 606 29.09 -29.97 -5.98
C ASP A 606 28.93 -29.00 -4.80
N LEU A 607 29.91 -28.10 -4.59
CA LEU A 607 29.81 -27.02 -3.59
C LEU A 607 29.81 -25.63 -4.23
N LEU A 608 30.82 -25.29 -5.03
CA LEU A 608 30.91 -23.91 -5.56
C LEU A 608 29.82 -23.59 -6.60
N VAL A 609 29.55 -24.49 -7.55
CA VAL A 609 28.49 -24.27 -8.55
C VAL A 609 27.10 -24.16 -7.90
N PRO A 610 26.67 -25.06 -6.99
CA PRO A 610 25.38 -24.92 -6.32
C PRO A 610 25.26 -23.67 -5.45
N LEU A 611 26.33 -23.29 -4.75
CA LEU A 611 26.38 -22.05 -3.97
C LEU A 611 26.20 -20.81 -4.87
N PHE A 612 26.92 -20.73 -6.00
CA PHE A 612 26.77 -19.60 -6.93
C PHE A 612 25.49 -19.66 -7.78
N SER A 613 24.93 -20.84 -8.04
CA SER A 613 23.60 -20.99 -8.66
C SER A 613 22.52 -20.40 -7.76
N ALA A 614 22.58 -20.66 -6.46
CA ALA A 614 21.69 -20.06 -5.47
C ALA A 614 21.92 -18.54 -5.31
N VAL A 615 23.17 -18.08 -5.17
CA VAL A 615 23.50 -16.64 -5.00
C VAL A 615 23.13 -15.80 -6.23
N CYS A 616 23.32 -16.34 -7.44
CA CYS A 616 22.97 -15.67 -8.69
C CYS A 616 21.56 -15.98 -9.20
N THR A 617 20.81 -16.86 -8.51
CA THR A 617 19.51 -17.45 -8.90
C THR A 617 19.47 -17.94 -10.37
N ALA A 618 20.57 -18.51 -10.85
CA ALA A 618 20.84 -18.79 -12.27
C ALA A 618 21.26 -20.27 -12.49
N PRO A 619 21.07 -20.84 -13.69
CA PRO A 619 21.40 -22.25 -13.95
C PRO A 619 22.92 -22.49 -14.00
N GLU A 620 23.36 -23.73 -13.79
CA GLU A 620 24.77 -24.11 -13.72
C GLU A 620 25.58 -23.62 -14.94
N SER A 621 25.02 -23.72 -16.15
CA SER A 621 25.63 -23.21 -17.39
C SER A 621 26.09 -21.75 -17.25
N ASN A 622 25.21 -20.93 -16.69
CA ASN A 622 25.42 -19.49 -16.56
C ASN A 622 26.37 -19.17 -15.40
N VAL A 623 26.45 -20.05 -14.39
CA VAL A 623 27.47 -19.98 -13.32
C VAL A 623 28.85 -20.32 -13.85
N TYR A 624 28.98 -21.38 -14.67
CA TYR A 624 30.25 -21.73 -15.32
C TYR A 624 30.78 -20.64 -16.25
N ASP A 625 29.89 -19.98 -17.00
CA ASP A 625 30.27 -18.99 -18.00
C ASP A 625 30.31 -17.54 -17.46
N HIS A 626 30.04 -17.37 -16.15
CA HIS A 626 30.18 -16.12 -15.40
C HIS A 626 31.64 -15.67 -15.32
N PRO A 627 31.95 -14.35 -15.40
CA PRO A 627 33.28 -13.82 -15.14
C PRO A 627 33.78 -14.14 -13.73
N VAL A 628 34.95 -14.79 -13.62
CA VAL A 628 35.44 -15.32 -12.34
C VAL A 628 35.93 -14.23 -11.37
N GLU A 629 36.43 -13.09 -11.88
CA GLU A 629 36.91 -11.98 -11.04
C GLU A 629 35.86 -11.53 -10.01
N GLU A 630 34.58 -11.52 -10.39
CA GLU A 630 33.50 -11.04 -9.52
C GLU A 630 33.11 -12.08 -8.44
N PHE A 631 33.26 -13.39 -8.72
CA PHE A 631 33.14 -14.46 -7.71
C PHE A 631 34.32 -14.44 -6.71
N LEU A 632 35.54 -14.23 -7.21
CA LEU A 632 36.74 -14.11 -6.36
C LEU A 632 36.70 -12.83 -5.50
N ASP A 633 36.13 -11.74 -6.03
CA ASP A 633 35.82 -10.53 -5.26
C ASP A 633 34.76 -10.79 -4.20
N TYR A 634 33.67 -11.50 -4.53
CA TYR A 634 32.64 -11.87 -3.58
C TYR A 634 33.22 -12.69 -2.42
N ILE A 635 33.97 -13.76 -2.69
CA ILE A 635 34.63 -14.60 -1.67
C ILE A 635 35.60 -13.78 -0.82
N TRP A 636 36.44 -12.95 -1.45
CA TRP A 636 37.43 -12.15 -0.73
C TRP A 636 36.79 -11.06 0.17
N LEU A 637 35.69 -10.45 -0.27
CA LEU A 637 35.00 -9.40 0.48
C LEU A 637 34.04 -9.94 1.54
N THR A 638 33.56 -11.17 1.41
CA THR A 638 32.66 -11.81 2.39
C THR A 638 33.42 -12.51 3.52
N LEU A 639 34.69 -12.86 3.32
CA LEU A 639 35.54 -13.56 4.28
C LEU A 639 35.54 -12.90 5.67
N GLY A 640 35.10 -13.65 6.69
CA GLY A 640 35.07 -13.21 8.09
C GLY A 640 33.93 -12.25 8.46
N TYR A 641 33.05 -11.88 7.53
CA TYR A 641 31.90 -11.01 7.81
C TYR A 641 30.61 -11.80 8.03
N HIS A 642 29.68 -11.20 8.77
CA HIS A 642 28.39 -11.79 9.11
C HIS A 642 27.29 -11.41 8.13
N HIS A 643 26.29 -12.29 8.02
CA HIS A 643 25.07 -12.09 7.24
C HIS A 643 24.01 -11.33 8.07
N TYR A 644 23.22 -10.50 7.39
CA TYR A 644 22.20 -9.65 7.99
C TYR A 644 20.89 -9.68 7.17
N VAL A 645 19.76 -9.48 7.86
CA VAL A 645 18.42 -9.37 7.27
C VAL A 645 17.68 -8.20 7.95
N ALA A 646 16.87 -7.44 7.20
CA ALA A 646 16.04 -6.36 7.75
C ALA A 646 14.98 -6.92 8.72
N LEU A 647 14.78 -6.28 9.87
CA LEU A 647 13.90 -6.81 10.92
C LEU A 647 12.41 -6.73 10.56
N ASN A 648 11.99 -5.62 9.96
CA ASN A 648 10.60 -5.38 9.54
C ASN A 648 10.37 -5.70 8.05
N GLY A 649 11.25 -6.51 7.45
CA GLY A 649 11.29 -6.79 6.02
C GLY A 649 11.61 -5.57 5.16
N VAL A 650 11.38 -5.71 3.86
CA VAL A 650 11.71 -4.70 2.84
C VAL A 650 10.69 -3.56 2.79
N GLN A 651 9.49 -3.76 3.32
CA GLN A 651 8.43 -2.74 3.39
C GLN A 651 8.91 -1.47 4.13
N GLU A 652 9.68 -1.61 5.21
CA GLU A 652 10.26 -0.46 5.93
C GLU A 652 11.23 0.33 5.02
N VAL A 653 12.09 -0.38 4.29
CA VAL A 653 13.06 0.20 3.35
C VAL A 653 12.36 1.04 2.28
N VAL A 654 11.29 0.49 1.69
CA VAL A 654 10.49 1.16 0.66
C VAL A 654 9.79 2.40 1.23
N SER A 655 9.15 2.27 2.41
CA SER A 655 8.42 3.38 3.04
C SER A 655 9.33 4.59 3.32
N LYS A 656 10.57 4.34 3.79
CA LYS A 656 11.52 5.39 4.14
C LYS A 656 12.19 6.04 2.93
N LEU A 657 12.45 5.28 1.87
CA LEU A 657 12.94 5.84 0.59
C LEU A 657 11.88 6.72 -0.11
N ILE A 658 10.60 6.45 0.09
CA ILE A 658 9.48 7.18 -0.55
C ILE A 658 9.01 8.38 0.27
N ALA A 659 9.34 8.47 1.56
CA ALA A 659 8.82 9.51 2.48
C ALA A 659 9.08 10.98 2.04
N GLY A 660 10.04 11.25 1.16
CA GLY A 660 10.28 12.57 0.56
C GLY A 660 9.77 12.75 -0.88
N VAL A 661 9.24 11.71 -1.52
CA VAL A 661 8.91 11.70 -2.96
C VAL A 661 7.47 12.14 -3.20
N GLN A 662 7.29 13.30 -3.83
CA GLN A 662 5.98 13.96 -3.95
C GLN A 662 5.02 13.31 -4.97
N HIS A 663 5.51 12.65 -6.04
CA HIS A 663 4.69 12.25 -7.19
C HIS A 663 4.81 10.75 -7.55
N VAL A 664 4.33 9.86 -6.68
CA VAL A 664 4.28 8.41 -6.98
C VAL A 664 3.01 8.07 -7.78
N HIS A 665 3.19 7.50 -8.98
CA HIS A 665 2.15 7.15 -9.95
C HIS A 665 2.00 5.63 -10.06
N LEU A 666 1.34 5.00 -9.10
CA LEU A 666 1.20 3.54 -9.09
C LEU A 666 0.38 3.02 -10.28
N SER A 667 0.61 1.76 -10.66
CA SER A 667 -0.07 1.05 -11.75
C SER A 667 -0.01 1.74 -13.12
N SER A 668 1.08 2.47 -13.38
CA SER A 668 1.29 3.29 -14.59
C SER A 668 2.37 2.70 -15.52
N PRO A 669 2.07 1.67 -16.34
CA PRO A 669 3.01 1.14 -17.31
C PRO A 669 3.29 2.15 -18.43
N ILE A 670 4.57 2.45 -18.65
CA ILE A 670 5.03 3.37 -19.69
C ILE A 670 5.04 2.64 -21.03
N SER A 671 4.31 3.17 -22.01
CA SER A 671 4.24 2.62 -23.37
C SER A 671 5.32 3.18 -24.28
N SER A 672 5.61 4.48 -24.17
CA SER A 672 6.66 5.14 -24.96
C SER A 672 7.20 6.39 -24.28
N ILE A 673 8.38 6.83 -24.73
CA ILE A 673 9.06 8.03 -24.26
C ILE A 673 9.46 8.83 -25.51
N GLN A 674 9.13 10.11 -25.55
CA GLN A 674 9.34 10.96 -26.72
C GLN A 674 10.03 12.27 -26.33
N MET A 675 10.87 12.83 -27.20
CA MET A 675 11.33 14.20 -27.04
C MET A 675 10.15 15.16 -27.19
N ASN A 676 10.10 16.23 -26.39
CA ASN A 676 9.00 17.19 -26.45
C ASN A 676 9.12 18.05 -27.75
N PRO A 677 8.09 18.15 -28.61
CA PRO A 677 8.18 18.92 -29.84
C PRO A 677 8.40 20.43 -29.61
N ASP A 678 7.77 20.98 -28.58
CA ASP A 678 7.77 22.43 -28.30
C ASP A 678 9.04 22.91 -27.56
N ASP A 679 9.73 21.99 -26.87
CA ASP A 679 10.95 22.27 -26.10
C ASP A 679 11.94 21.09 -26.21
N PRO A 680 13.01 21.20 -27.03
CA PRO A 680 13.97 20.12 -27.21
C PRO A 680 14.84 19.84 -25.96
N THR A 681 14.75 20.68 -24.92
CA THR A 681 15.46 20.44 -23.65
C THR A 681 14.73 19.46 -22.74
N THR A 682 13.45 19.18 -23.01
CA THR A 682 12.61 18.25 -22.23
C THR A 682 12.07 17.07 -23.05
N SER A 683 11.47 16.12 -22.32
CA SER A 683 10.89 14.90 -22.84
C SER A 683 9.51 14.65 -22.22
N SER A 684 8.72 13.82 -22.90
CA SER A 684 7.42 13.35 -22.48
C SER A 684 7.42 11.84 -22.28
N ILE A 685 6.60 11.38 -21.32
CA ILE A 685 6.42 9.97 -20.99
C ILE A 685 4.94 9.66 -21.15
N HIS A 686 4.66 8.65 -21.98
CA HIS A 686 3.33 8.19 -22.30
C HIS A 686 3.05 6.93 -21.49
N VAL A 687 2.02 7.01 -20.64
CA VAL A 687 1.57 5.95 -19.75
C VAL A 687 0.28 5.37 -20.32
N SER A 688 0.21 4.05 -20.45
CA SER A 688 -1.06 3.37 -20.75
C SER A 688 -1.77 3.03 -19.43
N THR A 689 -3.07 3.27 -19.33
CA THR A 689 -3.90 2.86 -18.19
C THR A 689 -5.24 2.36 -18.73
N GLY A 690 -5.29 1.06 -19.02
CA GLY A 690 -6.40 0.46 -19.76
C GLY A 690 -6.50 1.05 -21.17
N SER A 691 -7.67 1.59 -21.51
CA SER A 691 -7.94 2.24 -22.80
C SER A 691 -7.53 3.72 -22.88
N ARG A 692 -6.99 4.32 -21.81
CA ARG A 692 -6.58 5.73 -21.78
C ARG A 692 -5.06 5.87 -21.75
N VAL A 693 -4.53 6.77 -22.57
CA VAL A 693 -3.11 7.17 -22.54
C VAL A 693 -2.98 8.49 -21.78
N GLN A 694 -2.18 8.50 -20.70
CA GLN A 694 -1.83 9.70 -19.96
C GLN A 694 -0.43 10.16 -20.37
N ILE A 695 -0.27 11.44 -20.71
CA ILE A 695 1.02 12.01 -21.11
C ILE A 695 1.53 12.94 -20.03
N HIS A 696 2.74 12.68 -19.54
CA HIS A 696 3.46 13.53 -18.59
C HIS A 696 4.61 14.23 -19.33
N THR A 697 4.68 15.56 -19.26
CA THR A 697 5.62 16.40 -20.04
C THR A 697 6.60 17.18 -19.15
N GLY A 698 7.68 17.70 -19.76
CA GLY A 698 8.64 18.59 -19.09
C GLY A 698 9.85 17.91 -18.41
N PHE A 699 10.11 16.63 -18.71
CA PHE A 699 11.22 15.90 -18.10
C PHE A 699 12.57 16.29 -18.67
N HIS A 700 13.41 16.88 -17.83
CA HIS A 700 14.78 17.28 -18.16
C HIS A 700 15.77 16.10 -18.07
N HIS A 701 15.47 15.11 -17.24
CA HIS A 701 16.22 13.87 -17.14
C HIS A 701 15.27 12.68 -17.01
N ILE A 702 15.72 11.53 -17.52
CA ILE A 702 15.08 10.23 -17.34
C ILE A 702 16.14 9.29 -16.78
N ILE A 703 15.83 8.69 -15.63
CA ILE A 703 16.60 7.58 -15.05
C ILE A 703 15.85 6.29 -15.37
N PHE A 704 16.45 5.44 -16.19
CA PHE A 704 16.03 4.05 -16.33
C PHE A 704 16.60 3.26 -15.15
N ALA A 705 15.72 2.89 -14.23
CA ALA A 705 15.96 2.05 -13.06
C ALA A 705 15.26 0.67 -13.20
N THR A 706 15.05 0.26 -14.45
CA THR A 706 14.41 -0.99 -14.89
C THR A 706 15.45 -1.92 -15.56
N GLN A 707 15.06 -3.15 -15.90
CA GLN A 707 15.94 -4.09 -16.61
C GLN A 707 16.38 -3.54 -17.97
N ALA A 708 17.60 -3.87 -18.40
CA ALA A 708 18.15 -3.43 -19.67
C ALA A 708 17.24 -3.77 -20.87
N VAL A 709 16.68 -5.00 -20.90
CA VAL A 709 15.75 -5.46 -21.95
C VAL A 709 14.47 -4.62 -21.99
N ARG A 710 13.91 -4.23 -20.83
CA ARG A 710 12.70 -3.38 -20.74
C ARG A 710 13.01 -1.90 -21.06
N ALA A 711 14.25 -1.45 -20.89
CA ALA A 711 14.67 -0.09 -21.27
C ALA A 711 14.89 0.08 -22.79
N VAL A 712 15.33 -0.96 -23.50
CA VAL A 712 15.59 -0.91 -24.96
C VAL A 712 14.42 -0.37 -25.79
N PRO A 713 13.18 -0.93 -25.75
CA PRO A 713 12.09 -0.44 -26.59
C PRO A 713 11.66 1.00 -26.25
N LEU A 714 11.78 1.40 -24.98
CA LEU A 714 11.52 2.77 -24.57
C LEU A 714 12.57 3.76 -25.13
N LEU A 715 13.85 3.37 -25.15
CA LEU A 715 14.92 4.14 -25.81
C LEU A 715 14.76 4.16 -27.33
N GLU A 716 14.28 3.07 -27.94
CA GLU A 716 13.97 3.03 -29.38
C GLU A 716 12.79 3.95 -29.73
N SER A 717 11.74 4.01 -28.90
CA SER A 717 10.67 5.00 -29.05
C SER A 717 11.18 6.45 -28.95
N PHE A 718 12.14 6.70 -28.06
CA PHE A 718 12.80 8.00 -27.94
C PHE A 718 13.66 8.32 -29.17
N VAL A 719 14.45 7.37 -29.67
CA VAL A 719 15.25 7.52 -30.91
C VAL A 719 14.36 7.83 -32.11
N SER A 720 13.21 7.18 -32.25
CA SER A 720 12.23 7.47 -33.30
C SER A 720 11.68 8.90 -33.22
N SER A 721 11.48 9.44 -32.02
CA SER A 721 11.04 10.83 -31.81
C SER A 721 12.12 11.90 -32.05
N LEU A 722 13.41 11.54 -32.15
CA LEU A 722 14.49 12.52 -32.31
C LEU A 722 14.52 13.14 -33.72
N PRO A 723 14.49 14.48 -33.86
CA PRO A 723 14.40 15.14 -35.15
C PRO A 723 15.66 14.91 -36.03
N PRO A 724 15.57 15.03 -37.37
CA PRO A 724 16.64 14.61 -38.29
C PRO A 724 17.99 15.30 -38.11
N HIS A 725 18.02 16.47 -37.47
CA HIS A 725 19.25 17.21 -37.16
C HIS A 725 19.98 16.70 -35.91
N ALA A 726 19.30 15.98 -35.00
CA ALA A 726 19.84 15.53 -33.70
C ALA A 726 20.77 14.30 -33.80
N LYS A 727 21.54 14.18 -34.89
CA LYS A 727 22.34 12.99 -35.26
C LYS A 727 23.30 12.53 -34.17
N ALA A 728 23.93 13.46 -33.44
CA ALA A 728 24.83 13.14 -32.33
C ALA A 728 24.11 12.52 -31.13
N LYS A 729 22.90 13.01 -30.79
CA LYS A 729 22.08 12.45 -29.71
C LYS A 729 21.52 11.08 -30.09
N ARG A 730 21.00 10.96 -31.32
CA ARG A 730 20.53 9.71 -31.92
C ARG A 730 21.59 8.61 -31.83
N ARG A 731 22.79 8.88 -32.35
CA ARG A 731 23.94 7.96 -32.24
C ARG A 731 24.30 7.60 -30.80
N ALA A 732 24.29 8.56 -29.87
CA ALA A 732 24.64 8.28 -28.48
C ALA A 732 23.61 7.37 -27.77
N VAL A 733 22.33 7.46 -28.13
CA VAL A 733 21.28 6.56 -27.61
C VAL A 733 21.31 5.21 -28.35
N GLU A 734 21.62 5.17 -29.65
CA GLU A 734 21.84 3.93 -30.41
C GLU A 734 23.04 3.13 -29.84
N GLU A 735 24.16 3.79 -29.51
CA GLU A 735 25.29 3.18 -28.80
C GLU A 735 24.87 2.67 -27.40
N GLN A 736 23.95 3.35 -26.71
CA GLN A 736 23.40 2.95 -25.41
C GLN A 736 22.46 1.73 -25.53
N ILE A 737 21.60 1.68 -26.54
CA ILE A 737 20.75 0.52 -26.86
C ILE A 737 21.61 -0.70 -27.21
N ALA A 738 22.64 -0.53 -28.04
CA ALA A 738 23.57 -1.59 -28.40
C ALA A 738 24.33 -2.16 -27.17
N CYS A 739 24.67 -1.29 -26.21
CA CYS A 739 25.24 -1.67 -24.91
C CYS A 739 24.23 -2.46 -24.06
N LEU A 740 22.99 -1.98 -23.93
CA LEU A 740 21.94 -2.63 -23.13
C LEU A 740 21.54 -4.01 -23.67
N ARG A 741 21.57 -4.20 -24.99
CA ARG A 741 21.36 -5.51 -25.66
C ARG A 741 22.42 -6.58 -25.29
N GLN A 742 23.55 -6.22 -24.67
CA GLN A 742 24.57 -7.19 -24.22
C GLN A 742 24.28 -7.80 -22.83
N PHE A 743 23.25 -7.34 -22.12
CA PHE A 743 22.90 -7.85 -20.80
C PHE A 743 21.84 -8.94 -20.92
N THR A 744 22.22 -10.18 -20.59
CA THR A 744 21.31 -11.34 -20.58
C THR A 744 20.55 -11.45 -19.26
N TYR A 745 19.39 -12.10 -19.32
CA TYR A 745 18.52 -12.33 -18.18
C TYR A 745 18.07 -13.80 -18.16
N CYS A 746 17.78 -14.34 -16.98
CA CYS A 746 17.14 -15.65 -16.81
C CYS A 746 15.90 -15.52 -15.93
N SER A 747 14.93 -16.42 -16.11
CA SER A 747 13.82 -16.55 -15.18
C SER A 747 14.30 -17.05 -13.81
N THR A 748 13.55 -16.76 -12.77
CA THR A 748 13.77 -17.17 -11.39
C THR A 748 12.40 -17.32 -10.75
N LEU A 749 12.15 -18.49 -10.16
CA LEU A 749 10.85 -18.84 -9.59
C LEU A 749 10.97 -18.96 -8.07
N VAL A 750 10.16 -18.20 -7.32
CA VAL A 750 10.18 -18.23 -5.85
C VAL A 750 8.81 -18.65 -5.35
N ILE A 751 8.76 -19.73 -4.57
CA ILE A 751 7.52 -20.27 -4.01
C ILE A 751 7.62 -20.25 -2.48
N ASN A 752 6.65 -19.63 -1.82
CA ASN A 752 6.44 -19.81 -0.38
C ASN A 752 5.46 -20.98 -0.19
N HIS A 753 5.79 -21.95 0.65
CA HIS A 753 4.98 -23.17 0.85
C HIS A 753 5.14 -23.76 2.26
N THR A 754 4.29 -24.75 2.57
CA THR A 754 4.38 -25.61 3.77
C THR A 754 4.71 -27.07 3.43
N ASP A 755 5.05 -27.34 2.17
CA ASP A 755 5.47 -28.68 1.71
C ASP A 755 6.90 -28.98 2.20
N SER A 756 7.02 -29.84 3.21
CA SER A 756 8.29 -30.26 3.79
C SER A 756 9.06 -31.29 2.95
N SER A 757 8.55 -31.68 1.77
CA SER A 757 9.23 -32.64 0.89
C SER A 757 10.32 -31.98 0.03
N LEU A 758 10.36 -30.65 -0.14
CA LEU A 758 11.42 -29.94 -0.89
C LEU A 758 12.69 -29.72 -0.02
N MET A 759 12.95 -30.65 0.89
CA MET A 759 14.02 -30.64 1.89
C MET A 759 14.77 -31.99 1.83
N PRO A 760 15.97 -32.12 2.42
CA PRO A 760 16.59 -33.43 2.67
C PRO A 760 15.61 -34.43 3.31
N ASP A 761 15.69 -35.72 2.98
CA ASP A 761 14.72 -36.69 3.50
C ASP A 761 14.88 -36.88 5.02
N ASN A 762 16.12 -36.98 5.51
CA ASN A 762 16.39 -37.02 6.94
C ASN A 762 16.23 -35.63 7.58
N ILE A 763 15.58 -35.60 8.73
CA ILE A 763 15.37 -34.41 9.56
C ILE A 763 16.70 -33.87 10.10
N GLU A 764 17.66 -34.74 10.41
CA GLU A 764 18.97 -34.37 10.99
C GLU A 764 19.86 -33.55 10.04
N ASP A 765 19.63 -33.66 8.73
CA ASP A 765 20.40 -32.97 7.68
C ASP A 765 19.79 -31.60 7.30
N LYS A 766 18.59 -31.29 7.79
CA LYS A 766 17.87 -30.04 7.46
C LYS A 766 18.53 -28.82 8.10
N ARG A 767 18.88 -27.81 7.30
CA ARG A 767 19.53 -26.57 7.74
C ARG A 767 18.72 -25.35 7.35
N ASP A 768 19.18 -24.15 7.68
CA ASP A 768 18.44 -22.92 7.35
C ASP A 768 18.28 -22.76 5.83
N LEU A 769 19.36 -23.03 5.08
CA LEU A 769 19.39 -23.06 3.61
C LEU A 769 19.76 -24.45 3.11
N ASN A 770 18.94 -25.02 2.23
CA ASN A 770 19.10 -26.39 1.74
C ASN A 770 19.28 -26.31 0.23
N LEU A 771 20.49 -26.57 -0.24
CA LEU A 771 20.87 -26.51 -1.65
C LEU A 771 20.81 -27.92 -2.24
N ILE A 772 19.92 -28.09 -3.22
CA ILE A 772 19.58 -29.39 -3.82
C ILE A 772 19.78 -29.28 -5.33
N SER A 773 20.73 -30.05 -5.87
CA SER A 773 20.95 -30.22 -7.32
C SER A 773 20.59 -31.64 -7.75
N LEU A 774 20.32 -31.86 -9.04
CA LEU A 774 20.17 -33.21 -9.59
C LEU A 774 21.47 -34.00 -9.46
N ASP A 775 21.39 -35.28 -9.09
CA ASP A 775 22.57 -36.17 -9.11
C ASP A 775 23.06 -36.39 -10.55
N ARG A 776 24.38 -36.34 -10.75
CA ARG A 776 25.01 -36.41 -12.09
C ARG A 776 25.09 -37.83 -12.63
N ASP A 777 25.09 -38.82 -11.73
CA ASP A 777 25.01 -40.24 -12.06
C ASP A 777 23.55 -40.75 -12.15
N ALA A 778 22.54 -39.87 -11.99
CA ALA A 778 21.15 -40.24 -12.20
C ALA A 778 20.91 -40.65 -13.67
N PRO A 779 20.18 -41.75 -13.94
CA PRO A 779 19.94 -42.19 -15.31
C PRO A 779 19.11 -41.15 -16.06
N SER A 780 19.53 -40.81 -17.29
CA SER A 780 18.96 -39.75 -18.14
C SER A 780 17.49 -39.92 -18.54
N ILE A 781 16.82 -40.97 -18.06
CA ILE A 781 15.40 -41.30 -18.27
C ILE A 781 14.48 -40.11 -17.98
N VAL A 782 14.82 -39.23 -17.03
CA VAL A 782 14.05 -38.00 -16.76
C VAL A 782 13.95 -37.09 -17.99
N THR A 783 15.01 -37.01 -18.81
CA THR A 783 15.00 -36.21 -20.05
C THR A 783 14.25 -36.85 -21.22
N ASP A 784 13.82 -38.12 -21.11
CA ASP A 784 12.99 -38.76 -22.12
C ASP A 784 11.53 -38.94 -21.66
N VAL A 785 11.26 -39.15 -20.36
CA VAL A 785 9.89 -39.20 -19.81
C VAL A 785 9.14 -37.88 -20.03
N GLN A 786 9.82 -36.74 -20.03
CA GLN A 786 9.19 -35.47 -20.43
C GLN A 786 9.00 -35.34 -21.96
N LYS A 787 9.90 -35.88 -22.79
CA LYS A 787 9.76 -35.84 -24.27
C LYS A 787 8.66 -36.73 -24.81
N VAL A 788 8.42 -37.90 -24.20
CA VAL A 788 7.42 -38.87 -24.67
C VAL A 788 6.00 -38.28 -24.69
N ASN A 789 5.75 -37.19 -23.95
CA ASN A 789 4.47 -36.48 -23.93
C ASN A 789 4.43 -35.19 -24.80
N SER A 790 5.49 -34.85 -25.55
CA SER A 790 5.57 -33.59 -26.31
C SER A 790 6.19 -33.79 -27.71
N SER A 791 5.40 -33.53 -28.76
CA SER A 791 5.90 -33.47 -30.14
C SER A 791 6.93 -32.35 -30.34
N GLU A 792 7.91 -32.59 -31.23
CA GLU A 792 9.15 -31.80 -31.37
C GLU A 792 8.97 -30.42 -32.04
N THR A 793 8.16 -29.52 -31.46
CA THR A 793 7.96 -28.15 -32.00
C THR A 793 7.76 -27.05 -30.95
N GLU A 794 7.39 -27.37 -29.69
CA GLU A 794 7.01 -26.37 -28.66
C GLU A 794 7.96 -26.35 -27.44
N VAL A 795 9.27 -26.49 -27.70
CA VAL A 795 10.28 -26.81 -26.67
C VAL A 795 10.72 -25.62 -25.78
N GLU A 796 10.18 -24.41 -25.98
CA GLU A 796 10.47 -23.24 -25.11
C GLU A 796 9.35 -22.84 -24.12
N ASP A 797 8.13 -23.41 -24.22
CA ASP A 797 7.01 -23.08 -23.31
C ASP A 797 6.58 -24.23 -22.37
N SER A 798 7.10 -25.45 -22.55
CA SER A 798 6.64 -26.66 -21.84
C SER A 798 7.29 -26.89 -20.44
N TRP A 799 7.24 -25.88 -19.56
CA TRP A 799 7.50 -26.05 -18.12
C TRP A 799 6.30 -25.60 -17.28
N SER A 800 5.95 -26.36 -16.24
CA SER A 800 4.84 -25.94 -15.37
C SER A 800 5.16 -24.63 -14.66
N LEU A 801 4.14 -23.84 -14.34
CA LEU A 801 4.25 -22.55 -13.61
C LEU A 801 4.85 -22.67 -12.19
N ARG A 802 5.36 -23.85 -11.81
CA ARG A 802 5.73 -24.26 -10.45
C ARG A 802 7.08 -24.99 -10.36
N CYS A 803 7.75 -25.29 -11.47
CA CYS A 803 9.10 -25.84 -11.49
C CYS A 803 9.98 -25.26 -12.61
N LEU A 804 11.31 -25.38 -12.45
CA LEU A 804 12.32 -24.99 -13.45
C LEU A 804 13.19 -26.20 -13.86
N PRO A 805 13.92 -26.13 -14.99
CA PRO A 805 14.79 -27.20 -15.43
C PRO A 805 15.77 -27.70 -14.36
N PRO A 806 16.13 -29.00 -14.33
CA PRO A 806 17.12 -29.56 -13.39
C PRO A 806 18.56 -28.98 -13.49
N SER A 807 18.80 -28.04 -14.41
CA SER A 807 20.05 -27.27 -14.52
C SER A 807 20.14 -26.11 -13.53
N TYR A 808 19.12 -25.86 -12.70
CA TYR A 808 19.18 -24.94 -11.56
C TYR A 808 19.46 -25.72 -10.26
N THR A 809 20.18 -25.12 -9.32
CA THR A 809 20.14 -25.56 -7.92
C THR A 809 18.88 -25.03 -7.25
N MET A 810 18.09 -25.94 -6.70
CA MET A 810 16.95 -25.61 -5.85
C MET A 810 17.45 -25.19 -4.47
N ALA A 811 17.04 -24.02 -4.00
CA ALA A 811 17.45 -23.46 -2.71
C ALA A 811 16.24 -23.26 -1.78
N THR A 812 16.06 -24.18 -0.83
CA THR A 812 14.94 -24.15 0.13
C THR A 812 15.37 -23.51 1.45
N HIS A 813 14.80 -22.35 1.76
CA HIS A 813 15.02 -21.60 3.01
C HIS A 813 13.93 -21.93 4.04
N VAL A 814 14.34 -22.30 5.25
CA VAL A 814 13.46 -22.47 6.42
C VAL A 814 13.25 -21.13 7.10
N LEU A 815 12.05 -20.55 7.00
CA LEU A 815 11.80 -19.20 7.51
C LEU A 815 11.65 -19.20 9.02
N THR A 816 12.49 -18.44 9.72
CA THR A 816 12.37 -18.26 11.19
C THR A 816 11.08 -17.52 11.53
N PRO A 817 10.14 -18.13 12.28
CA PRO A 817 8.88 -17.48 12.63
C PRO A 817 9.07 -16.36 13.68
N PRO A 818 8.14 -15.40 13.75
CA PRO A 818 8.15 -14.35 14.78
C PRO A 818 7.81 -14.88 16.17
N GLU A 819 8.15 -14.11 17.21
CA GLU A 819 7.95 -14.50 18.60
C GLU A 819 6.48 -14.77 18.93
N GLY A 820 6.19 -15.96 19.47
CA GLY A 820 4.83 -16.40 19.78
C GLY A 820 3.98 -16.80 18.57
N TYR A 821 4.59 -17.13 17.43
CA TYR A 821 3.93 -17.93 16.38
C TYR A 821 3.55 -19.32 16.96
N PRO A 822 2.29 -19.79 16.86
CA PRO A 822 1.87 -21.04 17.49
C PRO A 822 2.60 -22.28 16.93
N ALA A 823 3.23 -23.06 17.82
CA ALA A 823 4.04 -24.23 17.47
C ALA A 823 3.27 -25.43 16.86
N HIS A 824 1.94 -25.36 16.80
CA HIS A 824 1.12 -26.36 16.10
C HIS A 824 0.91 -26.04 14.60
N LEU A 825 1.26 -24.82 14.16
CA LEU A 825 1.17 -24.42 12.76
C LEU A 825 2.37 -24.96 11.98
N PRO A 826 2.20 -25.26 10.68
CA PRO A 826 3.30 -25.75 9.86
C PRO A 826 4.42 -24.71 9.71
N THR A 827 5.67 -25.18 9.75
CA THR A 827 6.84 -24.41 9.32
C THR A 827 6.65 -23.93 7.88
N ILE A 828 7.07 -22.68 7.62
CA ILE A 828 6.99 -22.08 6.29
C ILE A 828 8.36 -22.08 5.64
N TYR A 829 8.37 -22.51 4.38
CA TYR A 829 9.55 -22.60 3.54
C TYR A 829 9.44 -21.61 2.38
N GLN A 830 10.59 -21.10 1.93
CA GLN A 830 10.70 -20.38 0.68
C GLN A 830 11.71 -21.11 -0.22
N THR A 831 11.21 -21.77 -1.27
CA THR A 831 12.07 -22.39 -2.29
C THR A 831 12.29 -21.44 -3.45
N THR A 832 13.55 -21.16 -3.75
CA THR A 832 13.98 -20.51 -4.99
C THR A 832 14.42 -21.57 -6.01
N ASN A 833 13.97 -21.40 -7.25
CA ASN A 833 14.22 -22.28 -8.39
C ASN A 833 13.91 -23.77 -8.12
N PRO A 834 12.66 -24.12 -7.78
CA PRO A 834 12.26 -25.51 -7.53
C PRO A 834 12.47 -26.40 -8.76
N ILE A 835 13.33 -27.41 -8.65
CA ILE A 835 13.50 -28.49 -9.65
C ILE A 835 12.55 -29.68 -9.39
N ILE A 836 11.65 -29.52 -8.43
CA ILE A 836 10.67 -30.48 -7.95
C ILE A 836 9.37 -29.71 -7.75
N GLU A 837 8.28 -30.14 -8.37
CA GLU A 837 7.01 -29.43 -8.23
C GLU A 837 6.43 -29.58 -6.79
N PRO A 838 6.14 -28.47 -6.08
CA PRO A 838 5.54 -28.53 -4.76
C PRO A 838 4.05 -28.87 -4.84
N ARG A 839 3.54 -29.59 -3.84
CA ARG A 839 2.12 -29.95 -3.75
C ARG A 839 1.25 -28.70 -3.71
N GLU A 840 0.32 -28.59 -4.66
CA GLU A 840 -0.55 -27.41 -4.84
C GLU A 840 -1.24 -26.97 -3.55
N SER A 841 -1.82 -27.91 -2.79
CA SER A 841 -2.49 -27.68 -1.50
C SER A 841 -1.58 -27.19 -0.36
N ARG A 842 -0.28 -27.01 -0.62
CA ARG A 842 0.73 -26.51 0.31
C ARG A 842 1.39 -25.20 -0.14
N ILE A 843 1.08 -24.70 -1.33
CA ILE A 843 1.58 -23.43 -1.85
C ILE A 843 0.86 -22.26 -1.14
N LEU A 844 1.62 -21.24 -0.73
CA LEU A 844 1.10 -19.99 -0.17
C LEU A 844 1.17 -18.84 -1.17
N SER A 845 2.23 -18.80 -1.99
CA SER A 845 2.39 -17.82 -3.07
C SER A 845 3.46 -18.27 -4.07
N VAL A 846 3.29 -17.90 -5.34
CA VAL A 846 4.29 -18.07 -6.40
C VAL A 846 4.68 -16.68 -6.94
N ALA A 847 5.96 -16.44 -7.16
CA ALA A 847 6.48 -15.21 -7.77
C ALA A 847 7.55 -15.53 -8.82
N THR A 848 7.28 -15.15 -10.07
CA THR A 848 8.23 -15.23 -11.19
C THR A 848 8.97 -13.90 -11.33
N LEU A 849 10.29 -13.96 -11.51
CA LEU A 849 11.19 -12.82 -11.52
C LEU A 849 12.26 -13.01 -12.61
N GLU A 850 12.72 -11.92 -13.23
CA GLU A 850 13.87 -11.98 -14.15
C GLU A 850 15.15 -11.51 -13.45
N ARG A 851 16.20 -12.32 -13.49
CA ARG A 851 17.53 -11.98 -12.94
C ARG A 851 18.51 -11.62 -14.04
N ALA A 852 19.23 -10.51 -13.89
CA ALA A 852 20.34 -10.16 -14.77
C ALA A 852 21.51 -11.12 -14.55
N VAL A 853 21.96 -11.78 -15.62
CA VAL A 853 23.10 -12.70 -15.63
C VAL A 853 24.33 -11.94 -16.13
N LEU A 854 25.44 -11.98 -15.39
CA LEU A 854 26.69 -11.37 -15.84
C LEU A 854 27.47 -12.36 -16.71
N THR A 855 27.61 -12.06 -18.00
CA THR A 855 28.48 -12.76 -18.94
C THR A 855 29.76 -11.95 -19.16
N VAL A 856 30.79 -12.54 -19.78
CA VAL A 856 32.01 -11.79 -20.18
C VAL A 856 31.67 -10.68 -21.19
N GLN A 857 30.66 -10.88 -22.04
CA GLN A 857 30.17 -9.86 -22.98
C GLN A 857 29.51 -8.69 -22.23
N SER A 858 28.58 -8.97 -21.31
CA SER A 858 27.93 -7.93 -20.50
C SER A 858 28.91 -7.18 -19.60
N LYS A 859 29.94 -7.86 -19.05
CA LYS A 859 31.02 -7.23 -18.29
C LYS A 859 31.90 -6.30 -19.15
N ARG A 860 32.12 -6.62 -20.44
CA ARG A 860 32.76 -5.69 -21.37
C ARG A 860 31.84 -4.49 -21.68
N ALA A 861 30.55 -4.73 -21.92
CA ALA A 861 29.56 -3.68 -22.18
C ALA A 861 29.36 -2.72 -20.98
N LEU A 862 29.44 -3.24 -19.75
CA LEU A 862 29.37 -2.46 -18.51
C LEU A 862 30.40 -1.32 -18.47
N LYS A 863 31.56 -1.45 -19.13
CA LYS A 863 32.57 -0.38 -19.23
C LYS A 863 32.03 0.90 -19.91
N CYS A 864 30.92 0.81 -20.65
CA CYS A 864 30.22 1.93 -21.25
C CYS A 864 29.26 2.66 -20.28
N LEU A 865 28.79 1.98 -19.22
CA LEU A 865 27.87 2.51 -18.20
C LEU A 865 28.56 2.87 -16.88
N ASN A 866 29.66 2.17 -16.54
CA ASN A 866 30.45 2.35 -15.33
C ASN A 866 31.96 2.23 -15.62
N VAL A 867 32.76 3.16 -15.12
CA VAL A 867 34.22 3.15 -15.26
C VAL A 867 34.90 3.09 -13.89
N ARG A 868 35.79 2.12 -13.69
CA ARG A 868 36.66 1.99 -12.51
C ARG A 868 37.86 2.96 -12.67
N TYR A 869 37.98 4.00 -11.83
CA TYR A 869 39.04 5.03 -11.91
C TYR A 869 40.31 4.72 -11.10
N SER A 870 40.23 3.86 -10.08
CA SER A 870 41.38 3.57 -9.22
C SER A 870 41.36 2.14 -8.68
N ARG A 871 42.40 1.38 -9.01
CA ARG A 871 42.71 0.04 -8.49
C ARG A 871 44.08 0.10 -7.82
N LYS A 872 44.15 -0.15 -6.51
CA LYS A 872 45.41 -0.55 -5.87
C LYS A 872 45.61 -2.06 -6.12
N TRP A 873 46.85 -2.53 -6.24
CA TRP A 873 47.13 -3.93 -6.59
C TRP A 873 46.61 -4.97 -5.57
N TRP A 874 46.29 -4.53 -4.34
CA TRP A 874 45.67 -5.35 -3.29
C TRP A 874 44.16 -5.13 -3.08
N HIS A 875 43.52 -4.25 -3.86
CA HIS A 875 42.07 -4.01 -3.78
C HIS A 875 41.30 -5.02 -4.65
N ALA A 876 40.15 -5.48 -4.12
CA ALA A 876 39.08 -6.06 -4.94
C ALA A 876 38.66 -5.06 -6.03
N ALA A 877 38.29 -5.55 -7.20
CA ALA A 877 37.96 -4.73 -8.37
C ALA A 877 36.64 -3.96 -8.19
N SER A 878 35.71 -4.55 -7.43
CA SER A 878 34.47 -3.93 -6.94
C SER A 878 34.71 -2.77 -5.94
N ARG A 879 35.64 -2.92 -4.98
CA ARG A 879 36.04 -1.85 -4.02
C ARG A 879 36.93 -0.73 -4.63
N GLY A 880 37.00 -0.62 -5.96
CA GLY A 880 37.63 0.51 -6.64
C GLY A 880 36.73 1.75 -6.64
N LYS A 881 37.32 2.96 -6.66
CA LYS A 881 36.52 4.17 -6.95
C LYS A 881 35.95 4.06 -8.36
N SER A 882 34.63 4.04 -8.48
CA SER A 882 33.91 3.98 -9.75
C SER A 882 33.25 5.32 -10.09
N GLY A 883 32.85 5.47 -11.35
CA GLY A 883 32.00 6.55 -11.80
C GLY A 883 31.28 6.23 -13.09
N LEU A 884 30.60 7.24 -13.63
CA LEU A 884 29.76 7.08 -14.82
C LEU A 884 30.59 6.82 -16.09
N GLY A 885 30.14 5.83 -16.86
CA GLY A 885 30.73 5.49 -18.16
C GLY A 885 30.30 6.44 -19.29
N PRO A 886 30.97 6.38 -20.45
CA PRO A 886 30.84 7.36 -21.54
C PRO A 886 29.45 7.45 -22.19
N LEU A 887 28.56 6.49 -21.98
CA LEU A 887 27.18 6.52 -22.50
C LEU A 887 26.15 7.04 -21.48
N GLN A 888 26.54 7.25 -20.22
CA GLN A 888 25.66 7.84 -19.21
C GLN A 888 25.33 9.30 -19.56
N GLY A 889 24.08 9.70 -19.33
CA GLY A 889 23.52 10.98 -19.77
C GLY A 889 23.19 11.04 -21.27
N ALA A 890 23.39 9.94 -22.02
CA ALA A 890 23.37 9.88 -23.49
C ALA A 890 24.10 11.10 -24.10
N ARG A 891 25.36 11.26 -23.66
CA ARG A 891 26.38 12.20 -24.14
C ARG A 891 25.96 13.67 -24.23
N ARG A 892 25.32 14.19 -23.17
CA ARG A 892 25.26 15.63 -22.84
C ARG A 892 26.70 16.19 -22.82
N GLY A 893 27.05 17.12 -23.73
CA GLY A 893 28.38 17.74 -23.80
C GLY A 893 28.56 18.91 -22.84
N ASN A 894 29.66 19.66 -22.96
CA ASN A 894 29.87 20.90 -22.19
C ASN A 894 28.81 21.98 -22.48
N GLU A 895 28.08 21.87 -23.60
CA GLU A 895 26.86 22.62 -23.91
C GLU A 895 25.67 22.04 -23.12
N LEU A 896 25.78 22.12 -21.78
CA LEU A 896 25.10 21.32 -20.76
C LEU A 896 23.56 21.38 -20.71
N LYS A 897 22.87 22.07 -21.62
CA LYS A 897 21.43 22.40 -21.47
C LYS A 897 20.52 22.10 -22.67
N GLN A 898 21.02 21.65 -23.81
CA GLN A 898 20.20 21.57 -25.04
C GLN A 898 19.40 20.26 -25.27
N THR A 899 19.62 19.18 -24.50
CA THR A 899 18.85 17.93 -24.63
C THR A 899 18.61 17.27 -23.25
N PRO A 900 17.55 16.46 -23.10
CA PRO A 900 17.29 15.72 -21.88
C PRO A 900 18.38 14.67 -21.59
N GLY A 901 18.74 14.51 -20.31
CA GLY A 901 19.75 13.55 -19.85
C GLY A 901 19.16 12.16 -19.65
N ILE A 902 19.74 11.14 -20.29
CA ILE A 902 19.30 9.74 -20.19
C ILE A 902 20.32 8.93 -19.38
N TRP A 903 19.90 8.41 -18.23
CA TRP A 903 20.76 7.73 -17.27
C TRP A 903 20.28 6.30 -17.02
N ILE A 904 21.20 5.36 -16.81
CA ILE A 904 20.90 3.95 -16.50
C ILE A 904 21.42 3.62 -15.11
N CYS A 905 20.58 3.07 -14.24
CA CYS A 905 20.96 2.49 -12.95
C CYS A 905 20.23 1.16 -12.70
N GLY A 906 20.75 0.35 -11.77
CA GLY A 906 20.31 -1.02 -11.52
C GLY A 906 21.46 -1.91 -11.08
N SER A 907 21.15 -3.12 -10.61
CA SER A 907 22.17 -4.09 -10.16
C SER A 907 23.19 -4.46 -11.25
N PHE A 908 22.76 -4.48 -12.51
CA PHE A 908 23.61 -4.74 -13.67
C PHE A 908 24.47 -3.53 -14.11
N ALA A 909 24.17 -2.32 -13.63
CA ALA A 909 24.85 -1.08 -14.03
C ALA A 909 26.06 -0.73 -13.13
N TYR A 910 26.52 -1.70 -12.33
CA TYR A 910 27.66 -1.58 -11.43
C TYR A 910 28.53 -2.85 -11.49
N SER A 911 29.78 -2.74 -11.06
CA SER A 911 30.74 -3.85 -11.09
C SER A 911 30.60 -4.79 -9.88
N GLY A 912 30.21 -6.03 -10.15
CA GLY A 912 30.09 -7.10 -9.15
C GLY A 912 29.24 -8.24 -9.70
N ILE A 913 28.82 -9.15 -8.83
CA ILE A 913 27.63 -9.97 -9.09
C ILE A 913 26.42 -9.00 -9.05
N PRO A 914 25.43 -9.07 -9.97
CA PRO A 914 24.29 -8.15 -9.99
C PRO A 914 23.37 -8.27 -8.75
N LEU A 915 23.76 -7.64 -7.65
CA LEU A 915 23.15 -7.71 -6.31
C LEU A 915 22.72 -6.31 -5.78
N LEU A 916 22.18 -6.25 -4.56
CA LEU A 916 21.59 -5.02 -3.99
C LEU A 916 22.57 -3.84 -3.86
N GLU A 917 23.85 -4.10 -3.61
CA GLU A 917 24.90 -3.06 -3.58
C GLU A 917 24.96 -2.30 -4.92
N GLY A 918 24.90 -3.01 -6.04
CA GLY A 918 24.94 -2.41 -7.37
C GLY A 918 23.74 -1.51 -7.67
N CYS A 919 22.57 -1.80 -7.10
CA CYS A 919 21.42 -0.91 -7.18
C CYS A 919 21.70 0.44 -6.49
N VAL A 920 22.26 0.42 -5.28
CA VAL A 920 22.53 1.64 -4.50
C VAL A 920 23.69 2.42 -5.10
N VAL A 921 24.79 1.76 -5.48
CA VAL A 921 26.00 2.43 -6.01
C VAL A 921 25.77 3.01 -7.40
N SER A 922 25.03 2.32 -8.29
CA SER A 922 24.69 2.90 -9.60
C SER A 922 23.75 4.11 -9.49
N ALA A 923 22.74 4.06 -8.61
CA ALA A 923 21.87 5.19 -8.30
C ALA A 923 22.66 6.38 -7.71
N LYS A 924 23.53 6.12 -6.73
CA LYS A 924 24.44 7.10 -6.11
C LYS A 924 25.30 7.81 -7.16
N ASN A 925 25.96 7.04 -8.03
CA ASN A 925 26.77 7.59 -9.12
C ASN A 925 25.95 8.42 -10.13
N VAL A 926 24.74 7.97 -10.51
CA VAL A 926 23.87 8.68 -11.47
C VAL A 926 23.41 10.04 -10.93
N VAL A 927 23.02 10.12 -9.65
CA VAL A 927 22.56 11.38 -9.07
C VAL A 927 23.73 12.35 -8.83
N GLU A 928 24.79 11.90 -8.15
CA GLU A 928 25.94 12.75 -7.77
C GLU A 928 26.77 13.18 -8.98
N GLN A 929 27.26 12.21 -9.75
CA GLN A 929 28.24 12.46 -10.82
C GLN A 929 27.57 12.80 -12.15
N GLY A 930 26.28 12.49 -12.29
CA GLY A 930 25.45 12.75 -13.46
C GLY A 930 24.57 13.97 -13.26
N ILE A 931 23.40 13.78 -12.65
CA ILE A 931 22.33 14.79 -12.60
C ILE A 931 22.79 16.06 -11.88
N TRP A 932 23.16 15.99 -10.59
CA TRP A 932 23.58 17.15 -9.80
C TRP A 932 24.72 17.90 -10.49
N LYS A 933 25.80 17.19 -10.86
CA LYS A 933 26.93 17.76 -11.61
C LYS A 933 26.50 18.45 -12.92
N SER A 934 25.55 17.88 -13.65
CA SER A 934 25.09 18.42 -14.94
C SER A 934 24.13 19.60 -14.81
N GLU A 935 23.48 19.78 -13.66
CA GLU A 935 22.66 20.95 -13.32
C GLU A 935 23.41 22.00 -12.49
N GLY A 936 24.65 21.70 -12.08
CA GLY A 936 25.53 22.60 -11.29
C GLY A 936 25.38 22.48 -9.77
N VAL A 937 24.43 21.66 -9.30
CA VAL A 937 24.09 21.47 -7.88
C VAL A 937 25.25 20.81 -7.12
N ARG A 938 25.67 21.41 -6.00
CA ARG A 938 26.68 20.84 -5.08
C ARG A 938 26.03 20.03 -3.96
N GLY A 939 25.36 18.95 -4.32
CA GLY A 939 24.85 17.99 -3.33
C GLY A 939 25.98 17.18 -2.67
N HIS A 940 25.76 16.75 -1.43
CA HIS A 940 26.62 15.81 -0.70
C HIS A 940 25.74 14.66 -0.21
N ILE A 941 26.07 13.42 -0.56
CA ILE A 941 25.32 12.25 -0.11
C ILE A 941 25.61 12.02 1.38
N PRO A 942 24.61 11.92 2.26
CA PRO A 942 24.84 11.78 3.71
C PRO A 942 25.30 10.37 4.18
N TRP A 943 25.75 9.50 3.26
CA TRP A 943 26.25 8.13 3.53
C TRP A 943 27.22 7.63 2.43
#